data_AF-A0A928I6C8-F1
#
_entry.id   AF-A0A928I6C8-F1
#
_cell.length_a   1.000
_cell.length_b   1.000
_cell.length_c   1.000
_cell.angle_alpha   90.00
_cell.angle_beta   90.00
_cell.angle_gamma   90.00
#
_symmetry.space_group_name_H-M   'P 1'
#
loop_
_entity.id
_entity.type
_entity.pdbx_description
1 polymer ?
#
loop_
_entity_poly.entity_id
_entity_poly.type
_entity_poly.pdbx_seq_one_letter_code
_entity_poly.pdbx_strand_id
1 'polypeptide(L)'
;MKKAKILSLMLAVLLVMSSVQFAVFSADDPAVIVENGERIALLNSFGKMNYEGKAYKTFRTFDDAFNALGKEGGTIIFTGNLDLSNFVDVEGRGPITFKGTGTKATGNRLSFVGTEEAPVKEVNIKGDLILDFVTLRLAPGGFLYTNGYNFVTGNGFDTYSEEQFRQDDYNIITYPNPPSVAAGNVTGDVALSITAGTYDYFAAGAVNGQKITANIYAVVNGANVATAVGGNVGESEFNGNTNLSVIGGSVTTVVAGSAGGTINGNSITTLSGGEITDVVFGAKEGATINGNAVLYLDGASVANKISAGAGTVTGKKIVVMAENENAQIADNAANVIVKVTGGKCVPQFDGATLKGYLITDSCGLPAKSATINGAAVTSDNGVYSLSDGVSNVVVTSNITLAVNKNANYVAGYEDGTFRPQNNMTRAEAITLLSRLIVDETNLAGITSSYTDVPKGAWYEKYIGFFENIGVIDNIAYGSTISPTQNITRAEFAELIYRIAVYGDPSASIKAGEFSDVEKFDKFAPAIYFAVGNGIVTGYEDNTFKPDNNITRAEVVTMANRFLGRTPTGVAGAVSFSDSTNHWANGQILAACNPEGVAWTKTEPAKYVLSGTKTEDYVKGLYEQSANLSAQAIRDGIDTVSNQMKKDLLATPNTADLYADRMTGVTYYISEKNGNDENDGKTPETAFKTIAGLNKVNRFPKPGTSFLFERGGVYRGNLSASGKQIIFGSYGEGEKPVLMQSKRNYADPSLWVETEWKNVYKCTEAVSNVGVIAFDHDIYDFSDATYDELYGLIMNKNTRGFDGPHELCGDLQFYSVLPGEGYNVNDLYVYSTEGNPGERFKSIEIGERVNIIAGSPAGVTIDNISFKFTGGHGVGFGTCSDVTVTNCIFSWLGGSVLSQNNGGAVTNYGNAVEIYGGCDGYFVENNWMYQIYDTAATHQRSASTGNCIQKNVRYTGNLMEYVFWGIEFYNSPPTADMLGGGKDIYTRITEDVISRYNVLRLGGYGWGSITRFRASQLYCGSTLSDQKNCKTEYNIFDRAISEAEWTGLIYLPSNATEEHDKNIYVQTMGMNLGRLKGHDAVCDYDAASEVQSSMGDSNAVVIIIDPALEPVVINKPAGLAPARLP
;
A
#
# COMPACT_ATOMS: atom_id res chain seq x y z
N MET A 1 -41.75 6.39 42.45
CA MET A 1 -40.80 5.59 41.62
C MET A 1 -39.32 5.95 41.78
N LYS A 2 -38.90 7.02 42.48
CA LYS A 2 -37.48 7.41 42.56
C LYS A 2 -36.63 6.75 43.67
N LYS A 3 -37.22 5.98 44.62
CA LYS A 3 -36.45 5.25 45.65
C LYS A 3 -36.09 3.80 45.29
N ALA A 4 -36.77 3.19 44.31
CA ALA A 4 -36.50 1.80 43.91
C ALA A 4 -35.28 1.67 42.98
N LYS A 5 -34.98 2.67 42.14
CA LYS A 5 -33.85 2.61 41.19
C LYS A 5 -32.47 2.73 41.83
N ILE A 6 -32.35 3.36 43.01
CA ILE A 6 -31.05 3.53 43.67
C ILE A 6 -30.61 2.24 44.38
N LEU A 7 -31.55 1.47 44.93
CA LEU A 7 -31.24 0.20 45.60
C LEU A 7 -30.87 -0.91 44.59
N SER A 8 -31.50 -0.92 43.40
CA SER A 8 -31.16 -1.85 42.32
C SER A 8 -29.77 -1.57 41.72
N LEU A 9 -29.35 -0.30 41.68
CA LEU A 9 -28.02 0.07 41.18
C LEU A 9 -26.91 -0.31 42.19
N MET A 10 -27.16 -0.16 43.50
CA MET A 10 -26.21 -0.62 44.53
C MET A 10 -26.10 -2.14 44.63
N LEU A 11 -27.18 -2.89 44.35
CA LEU A 11 -27.14 -4.36 44.33
C LEU A 11 -26.42 -4.92 43.10
N ALA A 12 -26.54 -4.25 41.95
CA ALA A 12 -25.79 -4.62 40.73
C ALA A 12 -24.28 -4.39 40.90
N VAL A 13 -23.87 -3.31 41.59
CA VAL A 13 -22.45 -3.05 41.88
C VAL A 13 -21.88 -4.06 42.91
N LEU A 14 -22.68 -4.57 43.84
CA LEU A 14 -22.23 -5.61 44.78
C LEU A 14 -22.09 -7.00 44.12
N LEU A 15 -22.92 -7.33 43.13
CA LEU A 15 -22.83 -8.61 42.41
C LEU A 15 -21.64 -8.64 41.44
N VAL A 16 -21.29 -7.52 40.81
CA VAL A 16 -20.09 -7.40 39.95
C VAL A 16 -18.78 -7.46 40.75
N MET A 17 -18.79 -7.18 42.05
CA MET A 17 -17.62 -7.36 42.92
C MET A 17 -17.42 -8.80 43.46
N SER A 18 -18.32 -9.74 43.15
CA SER A 18 -18.25 -11.12 43.65
C SER A 18 -17.66 -12.15 42.66
N SER A 19 -17.29 -11.74 41.44
CA SER A 19 -16.66 -12.62 40.44
C SER A 19 -15.25 -12.19 40.01
N VAL A 20 -14.65 -11.19 40.66
CA VAL A 20 -13.19 -11.00 40.54
C VAL A 20 -12.54 -12.04 41.44
N GLN A 21 -11.96 -13.08 40.84
CA GLN A 21 -10.98 -13.89 41.54
C GLN A 21 -9.86 -12.94 42.00
N PHE A 22 -9.87 -12.54 43.27
CA PHE A 22 -8.66 -12.02 43.89
C PHE A 22 -7.69 -13.18 43.96
N ALA A 23 -6.85 -13.31 42.93
CA ALA A 23 -5.61 -14.06 43.05
C ALA A 23 -4.91 -13.50 44.29
N VAL A 24 -4.73 -14.34 45.30
CA VAL A 24 -3.96 -14.01 46.49
C VAL A 24 -2.50 -13.90 46.02
N PHE A 25 -2.06 -12.67 45.76
CA PHE A 25 -0.69 -12.37 45.34
C PHE A 25 0.27 -12.55 46.51
N SER A 26 1.16 -13.54 46.46
CA SER A 26 2.36 -13.56 47.31
C SER A 26 3.42 -12.64 46.69
N ALA A 27 3.40 -11.36 47.07
CA ALA A 27 4.29 -10.33 46.55
C ALA A 27 5.59 -10.23 47.39
N ASP A 28 6.59 -11.05 47.08
CA ASP A 28 7.90 -11.00 47.76
C ASP A 28 9.09 -10.59 46.87
N ASP A 29 8.87 -10.29 45.59
CA ASP A 29 9.95 -9.94 44.67
C ASP A 29 10.40 -8.46 44.73
N PRO A 30 11.69 -8.18 44.44
CA PRO A 30 12.26 -6.85 44.49
C PRO A 30 11.70 -5.93 43.38
N ALA A 31 11.61 -4.62 43.67
CA ALA A 31 11.16 -3.60 42.73
C ALA A 31 12.18 -3.26 41.63
N VAL A 32 13.42 -3.76 41.77
CA VAL A 32 14.43 -3.81 40.70
C VAL A 32 14.67 -5.26 40.35
N ILE A 33 14.50 -5.60 39.07
CA ILE A 33 14.80 -6.91 38.50
C ILE A 33 16.03 -6.80 37.60
N VAL A 34 16.73 -7.92 37.40
CA VAL A 34 17.85 -8.01 36.46
C VAL A 34 17.52 -9.08 35.43
N GLU A 35 17.33 -8.66 34.19
CA GLU A 35 16.99 -9.54 33.06
C GLU A 35 18.00 -9.33 31.95
N ASN A 36 18.58 -10.43 31.44
CA ASN A 36 19.62 -10.40 30.40
C ASN A 36 20.81 -9.46 30.70
N GLY A 37 21.09 -9.18 31.98
CA GLY A 37 22.15 -8.26 32.41
C GLY A 37 21.74 -6.79 32.50
N GLU A 38 20.51 -6.45 32.12
CA GLU A 38 19.93 -5.12 32.27
C GLU A 38 19.20 -4.98 33.61
N ARG A 39 19.29 -3.79 34.22
CA ARG A 39 18.57 -3.45 35.46
C ARG A 39 17.25 -2.77 35.12
N ILE A 40 16.16 -3.30 35.64
CA ILE A 40 14.81 -2.83 35.35
C ILE A 40 14.12 -2.44 36.65
N ALA A 41 13.73 -1.17 36.80
CA ALA A 41 12.96 -0.66 37.93
C ALA A 41 11.48 -0.58 37.56
N LEU A 42 10.63 -1.29 38.31
CA LEU A 42 9.18 -1.28 38.10
C LEU A 42 8.53 -0.18 38.93
N LEU A 43 7.73 0.67 38.29
CA LEU A 43 7.09 1.82 38.92
C LEU A 43 5.57 1.83 38.71
N ASN A 44 4.83 1.95 39.80
CA ASN A 44 3.39 2.20 39.81
C ASN A 44 2.99 2.91 41.10
N SER A 45 2.19 3.98 41.01
CA SER A 45 1.66 4.73 42.16
C SER A 45 0.93 3.85 43.20
N PHE A 46 0.31 2.75 42.76
CA PHE A 46 -0.35 1.78 43.64
C PHE A 46 0.61 0.85 44.41
N GLY A 47 1.89 0.82 44.04
CA GLY A 47 2.95 0.03 44.68
C GLY A 47 2.98 -1.45 44.27
N LYS A 48 2.23 -1.83 43.22
CA LYS A 48 2.20 -3.17 42.63
C LYS A 48 1.93 -3.11 41.13
N MET A 49 2.50 -4.02 40.35
CA MET A 49 2.32 -4.12 38.89
C MET A 49 2.39 -5.59 38.46
N ASN A 50 1.61 -5.94 37.43
CA ASN A 50 1.84 -7.18 36.69
C ASN A 50 2.78 -6.88 35.51
N TYR A 51 3.88 -7.60 35.45
CA TYR A 51 4.88 -7.52 34.38
C TYR A 51 5.22 -8.94 33.94
N GLU A 52 5.14 -9.21 32.64
CA GLU A 52 5.36 -10.54 32.04
C GLU A 52 4.62 -11.69 32.73
N GLY A 53 3.34 -11.47 33.06
CA GLY A 53 2.50 -12.48 33.69
C GLY A 53 2.78 -12.73 35.18
N LYS A 54 3.72 -11.99 35.80
CA LYS A 54 4.05 -12.06 37.23
C LYS A 54 3.77 -10.75 37.95
N ALA A 55 3.40 -10.83 39.23
CA ALA A 55 3.14 -9.65 40.06
C ALA A 55 4.35 -9.23 40.89
N TYR A 56 4.72 -7.96 40.80
CA TYR A 56 5.87 -7.39 41.50
C TYR A 56 5.45 -6.28 42.48
N LYS A 57 6.24 -6.07 43.53
CA LYS A 57 6.24 -4.80 44.27
C LYS A 57 6.91 -3.75 43.38
N THR A 58 6.36 -2.55 43.36
CA THR A 58 6.91 -1.45 42.57
C THR A 58 7.33 -0.29 43.44
N PHE A 59 8.21 0.54 42.91
CA PHE A 59 8.38 1.90 43.42
C PHE A 59 7.07 2.68 43.25
N ARG A 60 6.79 3.56 44.22
CA ARG A 60 5.62 4.44 44.21
C ARG A 60 5.93 5.81 43.62
N THR A 61 7.20 6.19 43.62
CA THR A 61 7.69 7.48 43.13
C THR A 61 8.77 7.27 42.08
N PHE A 62 8.90 8.25 41.20
CA PHE A 62 9.95 8.26 40.19
C PHE A 62 11.34 8.31 40.83
N ASP A 63 11.54 9.19 41.81
CA ASP A 63 12.84 9.37 42.45
C ASP A 63 13.34 8.07 43.08
N ASP A 64 12.46 7.28 43.72
CA ASP A 64 12.87 6.00 44.30
C ASP A 64 13.31 4.99 43.22
N ALA A 65 12.57 4.91 42.10
CA ALA A 65 12.91 4.02 40.99
C ALA A 65 14.22 4.42 40.31
N PHE A 66 14.39 5.72 40.04
CA PHE A 66 15.58 6.29 39.42
C PHE A 66 16.81 6.10 40.31
N ASN A 67 16.70 6.41 41.61
CA ASN A 67 17.78 6.19 42.57
C ASN A 67 18.14 4.70 42.70
N ALA A 68 17.17 3.81 42.58
CA ALA A 68 17.40 2.38 42.66
C ALA A 68 18.15 1.80 41.45
N LEU A 69 18.17 2.47 40.29
CA LEU A 69 19.04 2.12 39.15
C LEU A 69 20.48 2.65 39.33
N GLY A 70 20.67 3.76 40.03
CA GLY A 70 21.99 4.32 40.30
C GLY A 70 22.76 4.72 39.03
N LYS A 71 24.09 4.85 39.11
CA LYS A 71 24.94 5.31 38.00
C LYS A 71 25.07 4.32 36.84
N GLU A 72 24.68 3.07 37.02
CA GLU A 72 24.81 2.05 35.96
C GLU A 72 23.77 2.24 34.84
N GLY A 73 22.67 2.96 35.12
CA GLY A 73 21.57 3.09 34.16
C GLY A 73 20.64 1.87 34.15
N GLY A 74 19.78 1.79 33.15
CA GLY A 74 18.79 0.72 32.98
C GLY A 74 17.40 1.23 32.58
N THR A 75 16.41 0.36 32.67
CA THR A 75 15.04 0.66 32.23
C THR A 75 14.11 0.96 33.42
N ILE A 76 13.28 2.00 33.31
CA ILE A 76 12.14 2.25 34.20
C ILE A 76 10.86 1.87 33.45
N ILE A 77 10.18 0.83 33.93
CA ILE A 77 8.89 0.40 33.38
C ILE A 77 7.77 0.98 34.23
N PHE A 78 6.84 1.68 33.60
CA PHE A 78 5.77 2.36 34.33
C PHE A 78 4.43 2.33 33.60
N THR A 79 3.37 2.60 34.37
CA THR A 79 2.04 2.86 33.84
C THR A 79 1.47 4.16 34.41
N GLY A 80 0.77 4.93 33.60
CA GLY A 80 0.12 6.17 34.04
C GLY A 80 1.00 7.42 33.92
N ASN A 81 0.68 8.44 34.72
CA ASN A 81 1.31 9.76 34.62
C ASN A 81 2.44 9.91 35.64
N LEU A 82 3.65 10.24 35.18
CA LEU A 82 4.80 10.62 35.99
C LEU A 82 5.00 12.12 35.94
N ASP A 83 4.96 12.73 37.12
CA ASP A 83 5.34 14.12 37.33
C ASP A 83 6.85 14.18 37.60
N LEU A 84 7.55 14.87 36.70
CA LEU A 84 9.00 15.05 36.70
C LEU A 84 9.35 16.53 36.89
N SER A 85 8.46 17.32 37.48
CA SER A 85 8.68 18.75 37.75
C SER A 85 9.92 19.04 38.61
N ASN A 86 10.33 18.10 39.48
CA ASN A 86 11.53 18.22 40.32
C ASN A 86 12.70 17.36 39.80
N PHE A 87 12.65 16.89 38.55
CA PHE A 87 13.69 16.03 37.98
C PHE A 87 15.05 16.74 37.95
N VAL A 88 16.06 16.08 38.51
CA VAL A 88 17.45 16.50 38.46
C VAL A 88 18.29 15.32 37.99
N ASP A 89 18.86 15.43 36.79
CA ASP A 89 19.69 14.37 36.24
C ASP A 89 21.10 14.33 36.88
N VAL A 90 21.69 13.13 36.92
CA VAL A 90 22.97 12.84 37.59
C VAL A 90 24.08 12.63 36.57
N GLU A 91 25.22 13.27 36.78
CA GLU A 91 26.37 13.19 35.87
C GLU A 91 27.09 11.84 35.93
N GLY A 92 27.45 11.34 34.74
CA GLY A 92 28.20 10.09 34.58
C GLY A 92 27.36 8.84 34.84
N ARG A 93 26.03 8.92 34.67
CA ARG A 93 25.16 7.75 34.64
C ARG A 93 25.22 7.04 33.29
N GLY A 94 24.97 5.74 33.27
CA GLY A 94 24.69 4.97 32.06
C GLY A 94 23.35 5.35 31.41
N PRO A 95 23.04 4.78 30.23
CA PRO A 95 21.80 5.03 29.53
C PRO A 95 20.56 4.72 30.37
N ILE A 96 19.50 5.50 30.21
CA ILE A 96 18.21 5.24 30.85
C ILE A 96 17.11 5.15 29.80
N THR A 97 16.31 4.09 29.91
CA THR A 97 15.12 3.88 29.10
C THR A 97 13.87 4.11 29.95
N PHE A 98 12.94 4.92 29.46
CA PHE A 98 11.59 4.99 30.01
C PHE A 98 10.65 4.20 29.12
N LYS A 99 10.07 3.13 29.68
CA LYS A 99 9.17 2.25 28.96
C LYS A 99 7.77 2.25 29.57
N GLY A 100 6.79 2.72 28.82
CA GLY A 100 5.39 2.62 29.19
C GLY A 100 4.85 1.21 28.99
N THR A 101 3.98 0.72 29.87
CA THR A 101 3.27 -0.55 29.66
C THR A 101 2.05 -0.37 28.76
N GLY A 102 1.72 -1.37 27.95
CA GLY A 102 0.51 -1.39 27.10
C GLY A 102 0.83 -1.27 25.61
N THR A 103 -0.19 -0.99 24.80
CA THR A 103 -0.07 -0.93 23.32
C THR A 103 -0.09 0.50 22.76
N LYS A 104 -0.25 1.52 23.61
CA LYS A 104 -0.30 2.94 23.22
C LYS A 104 0.40 3.83 24.25
N ALA A 105 1.10 4.87 23.80
CA ALA A 105 1.74 5.86 24.68
C ALA A 105 0.77 6.73 25.50
N THR A 106 -0.47 6.90 25.04
CA THR A 106 -1.45 7.82 25.68
C THR A 106 -1.75 7.45 27.13
N GLY A 107 -1.53 6.19 27.52
CA GLY A 107 -1.65 5.73 28.91
C GLY A 107 -0.44 6.03 29.80
N ASN A 108 0.69 6.45 29.24
CA ASN A 108 1.98 6.55 29.93
C ASN A 108 2.63 7.91 29.66
N ARG A 109 2.50 8.88 30.58
CA ARG A 109 2.95 10.27 30.36
C ARG A 109 4.15 10.61 31.24
N LEU A 110 5.18 11.21 30.65
CA LEU A 110 6.27 11.89 31.36
C LEU A 110 6.06 13.41 31.28
N SER A 111 5.94 14.07 32.42
CA SER A 111 5.52 15.48 32.48
C SER A 111 6.52 16.36 33.22
N PHE A 112 7.22 17.23 32.49
CA PHE A 112 8.20 18.22 32.98
C PHE A 112 7.62 19.64 33.00
N VAL A 113 6.39 19.82 33.48
CA VAL A 113 5.69 21.12 33.35
C VAL A 113 5.93 22.07 34.52
N GLY A 114 6.23 21.56 35.72
CA GLY A 114 6.24 22.38 36.93
C GLY A 114 4.84 22.88 37.32
N THR A 115 4.78 23.93 38.15
CA THR A 115 3.52 24.63 38.48
C THR A 115 3.35 25.85 37.57
N GLU A 116 2.13 26.41 37.50
CA GLU A 116 1.91 27.66 36.73
C GLU A 116 2.78 28.84 37.23
N GLU A 117 3.05 28.90 38.53
CA GLU A 117 3.87 29.95 39.16
C GLU A 117 5.38 29.69 39.00
N ALA A 118 5.79 28.44 38.75
CA ALA A 118 7.18 28.01 38.59
C ALA A 118 7.29 26.91 37.50
N PRO A 119 7.11 27.27 36.22
CA PRO A 119 7.16 26.30 35.13
C PRO A 119 8.60 25.84 34.89
N VAL A 120 8.78 24.55 34.59
CA VAL A 120 10.08 24.00 34.20
C VAL A 120 10.32 24.35 32.72
N LYS A 121 11.21 25.30 32.48
CA LYS A 121 11.55 25.79 31.15
C LYS A 121 12.74 25.10 30.51
N GLU A 122 13.55 24.42 31.31
CA GLU A 122 14.77 23.77 30.86
C GLU A 122 14.92 22.40 31.51
N VAL A 123 15.01 21.35 30.70
CA VAL A 123 15.27 19.98 31.14
C VAL A 123 16.64 19.59 30.62
N ASN A 124 17.60 19.38 31.53
CA ASN A 124 18.98 19.06 31.19
C ASN A 124 19.26 17.59 31.44
N ILE A 125 19.48 16.81 30.38
CA ILE A 125 19.92 15.42 30.53
C ILE A 125 21.44 15.35 30.70
N LYS A 126 21.91 14.35 31.45
CA LYS A 126 23.32 14.10 31.79
C LYS A 126 23.76 12.66 31.52
N GLY A 127 23.05 11.99 30.63
CA GLY A 127 23.28 10.63 30.15
C GLY A 127 22.29 10.29 29.04
N ASP A 128 22.58 9.25 28.27
CA ASP A 128 21.73 8.80 27.17
C ASP A 128 20.30 8.52 27.67
N LEU A 129 19.31 8.91 26.87
CA LEU A 129 17.90 8.83 27.20
C LEU A 129 17.12 8.19 26.05
N ILE A 130 16.40 7.12 26.36
CA ILE A 130 15.57 6.37 25.41
C ILE A 130 14.11 6.40 25.91
N LEU A 131 13.16 6.71 25.02
CA LEU A 131 11.74 6.82 25.35
C LEU A 131 10.91 5.83 24.50
N ASP A 132 10.17 4.91 25.13
CA ASP A 132 9.45 3.82 24.46
C ASP A 132 8.03 3.65 25.02
N PHE A 133 7.01 3.70 24.17
CA PHE A 133 5.58 3.72 24.55
C PHE A 133 5.21 4.81 25.57
N VAL A 134 5.79 5.99 25.40
CA VAL A 134 5.64 7.15 26.30
C VAL A 134 5.12 8.38 25.57
N THR A 135 4.27 9.15 26.26
CA THR A 135 3.91 10.53 25.89
C THR A 135 4.79 11.54 26.64
N LEU A 136 5.54 12.39 25.94
CA LEU A 136 6.34 13.46 26.55
C LEU A 136 5.60 14.80 26.61
N ARG A 137 5.59 15.45 27.78
CA ARG A 137 5.02 16.78 28.01
C ARG A 137 6.03 17.72 28.66
N LEU A 138 6.28 18.86 28.03
CA LEU A 138 7.04 19.99 28.61
C LEU A 138 6.10 21.19 28.87
N ALA A 139 6.54 22.13 29.71
CA ALA A 139 5.84 23.40 29.83
C ALA A 139 5.87 24.16 28.47
N PRO A 140 4.85 24.96 28.14
CA PRO A 140 4.89 25.79 26.93
C PRO A 140 6.19 26.60 26.83
N GLY A 141 6.88 26.53 25.70
CA GLY A 141 8.19 27.17 25.47
C GLY A 141 9.36 26.55 26.26
N GLY A 142 9.19 25.36 26.83
CA GLY A 142 10.25 24.62 27.51
C GLY A 142 11.14 23.86 26.52
N PHE A 143 12.44 23.78 26.85
CA PHE A 143 13.44 23.05 26.07
C PHE A 143 13.98 21.84 26.83
N LEU A 144 14.15 20.74 26.11
CA LEU A 144 14.96 19.60 26.52
C LEU A 144 16.34 19.73 25.87
N TYR A 145 17.36 19.84 26.71
CA TYR A 145 18.76 19.95 26.33
C TYR A 145 19.46 18.62 26.46
N THR A 146 20.03 18.14 25.35
CA THR A 146 20.71 16.83 25.32
C THR A 146 22.10 16.84 25.95
N ASN A 147 22.74 18.01 26.05
CA ASN A 147 24.10 18.19 26.58
C ASN A 147 25.15 17.22 26.01
N GLY A 148 24.95 16.74 24.78
CA GLY A 148 25.86 15.80 24.13
C GLY A 148 25.58 14.32 24.31
N TYR A 149 24.49 13.98 24.97
CA TYR A 149 24.02 12.62 25.12
C TYR A 149 23.00 12.25 24.06
N ASN A 150 22.88 10.95 23.78
CA ASN A 150 21.91 10.44 22.84
C ASN A 150 20.49 10.64 23.40
N PHE A 151 19.60 11.18 22.58
CA PHE A 151 18.17 11.25 22.83
C PHE A 151 17.48 10.42 21.75
N VAL A 152 16.84 9.33 22.14
CA VAL A 152 16.28 8.34 21.21
C VAL A 152 14.80 8.13 21.51
N THR A 153 13.96 8.30 20.49
CA THR A 153 12.53 7.99 20.56
C THR A 153 12.25 6.64 19.89
N GLY A 154 11.62 5.73 20.64
CA GLY A 154 11.30 4.35 20.25
C GLY A 154 9.82 4.15 19.90
N ASN A 155 9.34 2.90 20.05
CA ASN A 155 8.04 2.47 19.55
C ASN A 155 6.88 3.16 20.26
N GLY A 156 5.87 3.56 19.49
CA GLY A 156 4.65 4.15 20.04
C GLY A 156 4.87 5.44 20.83
N PHE A 157 6.05 6.07 20.78
CA PHE A 157 6.31 7.37 21.39
C PHE A 157 5.40 8.44 20.79
N ASP A 158 4.86 9.30 21.65
CA ASP A 158 4.13 10.49 21.22
C ASP A 158 4.51 11.69 22.10
N THR A 159 4.10 12.86 21.66
CA THR A 159 4.15 14.10 22.43
C THR A 159 2.77 14.44 22.95
N TYR A 160 2.70 15.29 23.97
CA TYR A 160 1.42 15.59 24.63
C TYR A 160 0.39 16.17 23.65
N SER A 161 -0.67 15.40 23.43
CA SER A 161 -1.82 15.77 22.64
C SER A 161 -3.13 15.76 23.45
N GLU A 162 -4.09 16.54 22.96
CA GLU A 162 -5.47 16.55 23.39
C GLU A 162 -6.35 16.16 22.22
N GLU A 163 -7.14 15.10 22.40
CA GLU A 163 -8.09 14.61 21.42
C GLU A 163 -9.49 15.17 21.70
N GLN A 164 -10.10 15.81 20.70
CA GLN A 164 -11.50 16.23 20.74
C GLN A 164 -12.32 15.45 19.72
N PHE A 165 -13.37 14.78 20.21
CA PHE A 165 -14.30 14.03 19.38
C PHE A 165 -15.35 14.99 18.77
N ARG A 166 -15.52 14.98 17.45
CA ARG A 166 -16.63 15.67 16.77
C ARG A 166 -17.65 14.68 16.23
N GLN A 167 -18.86 15.17 15.99
CA GLN A 167 -20.02 14.39 15.59
C GLN A 167 -19.95 13.87 14.13
N ASP A 168 -18.90 14.26 13.38
CA ASP A 168 -18.66 13.93 11.97
C ASP A 168 -17.47 12.95 11.79
N ASP A 169 -17.26 12.04 12.75
CA ASP A 169 -16.31 10.90 12.73
C ASP A 169 -14.80 11.20 12.54
N TYR A 170 -14.34 12.44 12.73
CA TYR A 170 -12.90 12.75 12.83
C TYR A 170 -12.49 13.19 14.25
N ASN A 171 -11.48 12.52 14.80
CA ASN A 171 -10.76 13.01 15.98
C ASN A 171 -9.89 14.20 15.58
N ILE A 172 -10.12 15.37 16.21
CA ILE A 172 -9.16 16.47 16.13
C ILE A 172 -8.13 16.24 17.22
N ILE A 173 -6.93 15.86 16.82
CA ILE A 173 -5.77 15.77 17.71
C ILE A 173 -5.05 17.11 17.68
N THR A 174 -4.94 17.76 18.84
CA THR A 174 -4.18 19.00 19.00
C THR A 174 -2.98 18.76 19.88
N TYR A 175 -1.86 19.41 19.60
CA TYR A 175 -0.66 19.35 20.43
C TYR A 175 -0.48 20.72 21.10
N PRO A 176 -1.17 21.00 22.21
CA PRO A 176 -1.21 22.35 22.78
C PRO A 176 0.13 22.79 23.37
N ASN A 177 1.01 21.85 23.71
CA ASN A 177 2.35 22.13 24.27
C ASN A 177 3.36 21.09 23.76
N PRO A 178 3.66 21.08 22.45
CA PRO A 178 4.65 20.15 21.92
C PRO A 178 6.03 20.51 22.48
N PRO A 179 6.90 19.53 22.80
CA PRO A 179 8.21 19.80 23.36
C PRO A 179 9.15 20.43 22.33
N SER A 180 10.17 21.13 22.84
CA SER A 180 11.30 21.61 22.05
C SER A 180 12.59 20.92 22.45
N VAL A 181 13.47 20.62 21.50
CA VAL A 181 14.74 19.89 21.72
C VAL A 181 15.91 20.65 21.10
N ALA A 182 17.01 20.75 21.83
CA ALA A 182 18.23 21.41 21.36
C ALA A 182 19.49 20.84 22.01
N ALA A 183 20.64 21.20 21.45
CA ALA A 183 21.92 21.03 22.13
C ALA A 183 21.99 21.98 23.34
N GLY A 184 22.46 21.44 24.48
CA GLY A 184 22.71 22.22 25.69
C GLY A 184 24.13 22.80 25.73
N ASN A 185 24.78 22.79 26.88
CA ASN A 185 26.20 23.20 26.97
C ASN A 185 27.11 22.07 26.48
N VAL A 186 27.87 22.32 25.41
CA VAL A 186 28.62 21.28 24.72
C VAL A 186 30.02 21.76 24.33
N THR A 187 31.05 20.96 24.66
CA THR A 187 32.46 21.25 24.34
C THR A 187 33.12 20.26 23.38
N GLY A 188 32.45 19.15 23.04
CA GLY A 188 32.90 18.15 22.05
C GLY A 188 31.82 17.90 21.00
N ASP A 189 32.15 17.28 19.88
CA ASP A 189 31.19 17.08 18.78
C ASP A 189 30.05 16.17 19.21
N VAL A 190 28.82 16.51 18.82
CA VAL A 190 27.59 15.86 19.32
C VAL A 190 26.61 15.58 18.20
N ALA A 191 25.94 14.42 18.30
CA ALA A 191 24.80 14.06 17.46
C ALA A 191 23.47 14.12 18.25
N LEU A 192 22.42 14.64 17.62
CA LEU A 192 21.04 14.62 18.09
C LEU A 192 20.14 14.00 17.01
N SER A 193 19.15 13.20 17.38
CA SER A 193 18.20 12.65 16.43
C SER A 193 16.80 12.58 17.04
N ILE A 194 15.78 12.84 16.22
CA ILE A 194 14.37 12.60 16.57
C ILE A 194 13.72 11.78 15.47
N THR A 195 12.99 10.73 15.85
CA THR A 195 12.42 9.76 14.90
C THR A 195 10.89 9.74 14.88
N ALA A 196 10.24 10.18 15.96
CA ALA A 196 8.79 10.18 16.09
C ALA A 196 8.31 11.28 17.06
N GLY A 197 7.00 11.59 17.02
CA GLY A 197 6.33 12.60 17.84
C GLY A 197 6.17 13.96 17.15
N THR A 198 5.51 14.90 17.83
CA THR A 198 5.22 16.25 17.34
C THR A 198 5.94 17.31 18.19
N TYR A 199 6.84 18.07 17.58
CA TYR A 199 7.72 19.03 18.26
C TYR A 199 7.42 20.47 17.82
N ASP A 200 7.62 21.40 18.74
CA ASP A 200 7.52 22.83 18.43
C ASP A 200 8.83 23.33 17.79
N TYR A 201 9.96 23.11 18.47
CA TYR A 201 11.28 23.45 17.96
C TYR A 201 12.28 22.28 18.02
N PHE A 202 13.08 22.14 16.98
CA PHE A 202 14.28 21.31 16.96
C PHE A 202 15.48 22.13 16.47
N ALA A 203 16.51 22.33 17.30
CA ALA A 203 17.63 23.21 16.96
C ALA A 203 18.99 22.48 16.97
N ALA A 204 19.74 22.63 15.87
CA ALA A 204 21.10 22.14 15.69
C ALA A 204 22.17 23.14 16.20
N GLY A 205 21.79 24.08 17.08
CA GLY A 205 22.66 25.13 17.59
C GLY A 205 22.28 25.59 18.99
N ALA A 206 22.91 26.67 19.44
CA ALA A 206 22.73 27.19 20.79
C ALA A 206 21.38 27.91 20.93
N VAL A 207 20.67 27.60 22.00
CA VAL A 207 19.33 28.14 22.31
C VAL A 207 19.35 28.78 23.70
N ASN A 208 18.64 29.87 23.93
CA ASN A 208 18.49 30.52 25.24
C ASN A 208 19.81 30.81 25.99
N GLY A 209 20.88 31.18 25.27
CA GLY A 209 22.17 31.55 25.88
C GLY A 209 23.06 30.38 26.30
N GLN A 210 22.73 29.13 25.92
CA GLN A 210 23.63 27.98 26.09
C GLN A 210 24.93 28.18 25.30
N LYS A 211 26.04 27.62 25.80
CA LYS A 211 27.37 27.75 25.18
C LYS A 211 27.79 26.48 24.47
N ILE A 212 28.06 26.60 23.18
CA ILE A 212 28.55 25.48 22.36
C ILE A 212 29.87 25.87 21.70
N THR A 213 30.88 25.03 21.84
CA THR A 213 32.22 25.22 21.25
C THR A 213 32.68 24.01 20.40
N ALA A 214 31.73 23.34 19.76
CA ALA A 214 31.94 22.11 19.00
C ALA A 214 30.99 22.00 17.81
N ASN A 215 31.19 21.01 16.95
CA ASN A 215 30.27 20.74 15.85
C ASN A 215 29.03 20.01 16.34
N ILE A 216 27.87 20.40 15.81
CA ILE A 216 26.59 19.74 16.09
C ILE A 216 26.09 19.05 14.82
N TYR A 217 25.61 17.83 14.97
CA TYR A 217 24.94 17.03 13.96
C TYR A 217 23.53 16.71 14.43
N ALA A 218 22.51 17.20 13.77
CA ALA A 218 21.12 17.06 14.18
C ALA A 218 20.31 16.42 13.06
N VAL A 219 19.48 15.42 13.37
CA VAL A 219 18.72 14.66 12.37
C VAL A 219 17.23 14.62 12.73
N VAL A 220 16.37 14.95 11.77
CA VAL A 220 14.92 14.72 11.81
C VAL A 220 14.60 13.56 10.88
N ASN A 221 14.12 12.45 11.44
CA ASN A 221 13.89 11.20 10.72
C ASN A 221 12.50 10.63 11.00
N GLY A 222 11.44 11.28 10.49
CA GLY A 222 10.06 10.79 10.61
C GLY A 222 9.18 11.55 11.60
N ALA A 223 9.76 12.46 12.39
CA ALA A 223 9.01 13.29 13.33
C ALA A 223 8.23 14.43 12.63
N ASN A 224 7.19 14.93 13.31
CA ASN A 224 6.48 16.16 12.93
C ASN A 224 7.09 17.35 13.69
N VAL A 225 7.57 18.37 13.00
CA VAL A 225 8.28 19.50 13.63
C VAL A 225 7.73 20.82 13.11
N ALA A 226 7.24 21.69 13.99
CA ALA A 226 6.78 23.01 13.57
C ALA A 226 7.94 23.87 13.05
N THR A 227 9.04 23.98 13.82
CA THR A 227 10.24 24.69 13.37
C THR A 227 11.54 23.92 13.61
N ALA A 228 12.20 23.49 12.54
CA ALA A 228 13.56 22.97 12.60
C ALA A 228 14.57 24.10 12.28
N VAL A 229 15.59 24.29 13.11
CA VAL A 229 16.59 25.34 12.96
C VAL A 229 17.96 24.70 12.84
N GLY A 230 18.64 24.97 11.73
CA GLY A 230 19.99 24.48 11.46
C GLY A 230 21.07 25.06 12.37
N GLY A 231 20.74 25.93 13.31
CA GLY A 231 21.69 26.69 14.12
C GLY A 231 20.99 27.38 15.30
N ASN A 232 21.47 28.57 15.67
CA ASN A 232 21.05 29.20 16.92
C ASN A 232 19.59 29.70 16.91
N VAL A 233 19.00 29.72 18.10
CA VAL A 233 17.70 30.35 18.40
C VAL A 233 17.89 31.38 19.51
N GLY A 234 17.36 32.59 19.31
CA GLY A 234 17.51 33.69 20.27
C GLY A 234 18.93 34.26 20.35
N GLU A 235 19.23 35.04 21.40
CA GLU A 235 20.53 35.72 21.60
C GLU A 235 21.62 34.76 22.13
N SER A 236 22.06 33.81 21.30
CA SER A 236 23.06 32.79 21.67
C SER A 236 24.35 32.88 20.83
N GLU A 237 25.48 32.44 21.38
CA GLU A 237 26.77 32.33 20.68
C GLU A 237 27.19 30.87 20.51
N PHE A 238 27.59 30.49 19.28
CA PHE A 238 27.99 29.14 18.91
C PHE A 238 29.34 29.16 18.21
N ASN A 239 30.31 28.36 18.64
CA ASN A 239 31.66 28.29 18.07
C ASN A 239 31.93 26.90 17.50
N GLY A 240 31.64 26.69 16.22
CA GLY A 240 31.76 25.39 15.54
C GLY A 240 30.95 25.38 14.25
N ASN A 241 30.80 24.22 13.62
CA ASN A 241 29.87 24.04 12.50
C ASN A 241 28.55 23.42 12.94
N THR A 242 27.45 23.84 12.34
CA THR A 242 26.13 23.23 12.56
C THR A 242 25.75 22.38 11.36
N ASN A 243 25.18 21.21 11.60
CA ASN A 243 24.71 20.29 10.57
C ASN A 243 23.29 19.84 10.94
N LEU A 244 22.30 20.18 10.12
CA LEU A 244 20.92 19.70 10.26
C LEU A 244 20.56 18.85 9.05
N SER A 245 20.09 17.63 9.27
CA SER A 245 19.57 16.76 8.22
C SER A 245 18.09 16.48 8.46
N VAL A 246 17.24 16.72 7.47
CA VAL A 246 15.84 16.29 7.45
C VAL A 246 15.72 15.19 6.41
N ILE A 247 15.43 13.98 6.87
CA ILE A 247 15.42 12.78 6.02
C ILE A 247 14.02 12.15 5.92
N GLY A 248 13.06 12.59 6.73
CA GLY A 248 11.66 12.15 6.70
C GLY A 248 10.79 12.87 7.73
N GLY A 249 9.47 12.65 7.68
CA GLY A 249 8.49 13.32 8.55
C GLY A 249 7.93 14.61 7.93
N SER A 250 7.18 15.39 8.71
CA SER A 250 6.65 16.69 8.26
C SER A 250 7.32 17.85 9.02
N VAL A 251 7.77 18.87 8.31
CA VAL A 251 8.38 20.06 8.93
C VAL A 251 7.71 21.32 8.40
N THR A 252 7.03 22.07 9.26
CA THR A 252 6.33 23.29 8.79
C THR A 252 7.34 24.35 8.36
N THR A 253 8.36 24.65 9.16
CA THR A 253 9.39 25.61 8.80
C THR A 253 10.79 25.09 9.06
N VAL A 254 11.64 25.10 8.04
CA VAL A 254 13.08 24.91 8.18
C VAL A 254 13.79 26.26 8.12
N VAL A 255 14.53 26.60 9.15
CA VAL A 255 15.51 27.69 9.11
C VAL A 255 16.88 27.07 8.81
N ALA A 256 17.24 27.01 7.52
CA ALA A 256 18.50 26.46 7.04
C ALA A 256 19.64 27.46 7.28
N GLY A 257 20.03 27.59 8.55
CA GLY A 257 20.93 28.62 9.04
C GLY A 257 20.65 28.96 10.50
N SER A 258 20.47 30.25 10.79
CA SER A 258 20.29 30.72 12.18
C SER A 258 19.00 31.51 12.33
N ALA A 259 18.25 31.23 13.39
CA ALA A 259 17.04 31.96 13.76
C ALA A 259 17.31 33.13 14.74
N GLY A 260 18.54 33.27 15.25
CA GLY A 260 18.94 34.33 16.18
C GLY A 260 20.40 34.17 16.62
N GLY A 261 21.02 35.23 17.13
CA GLY A 261 22.36 35.13 17.74
C GLY A 261 23.50 35.00 16.72
N THR A 262 24.66 34.52 17.16
CA THR A 262 25.89 34.44 16.34
C THR A 262 26.44 33.02 16.23
N ILE A 263 26.66 32.55 15.01
CA ILE A 263 27.38 31.30 14.69
C ILE A 263 28.79 31.67 14.18
N ASN A 264 29.83 31.30 14.93
CA ASN A 264 31.25 31.40 14.55
C ASN A 264 31.71 30.10 13.88
N GLY A 265 31.19 29.86 12.68
CA GLY A 265 31.52 28.73 11.81
C GLY A 265 30.50 28.57 10.69
N ASN A 266 30.53 27.44 10.00
CA ASN A 266 29.64 27.18 8.87
C ASN A 266 28.31 26.55 9.34
N SER A 267 27.22 26.90 8.69
CA SER A 267 25.92 26.27 8.88
C SER A 267 25.56 25.43 7.67
N ILE A 268 25.31 24.14 7.88
CA ILE A 268 25.03 23.16 6.84
C ILE A 268 23.65 22.56 7.13
N THR A 269 22.78 22.55 6.14
CA THR A 269 21.46 21.93 6.22
C THR A 269 21.26 21.03 5.01
N THR A 270 20.79 19.82 5.23
CA THR A 270 20.51 18.82 4.19
C THR A 270 19.06 18.40 4.28
N LEU A 271 18.32 18.55 3.19
CA LEU A 271 16.92 18.15 3.08
C LEU A 271 16.85 17.01 2.07
N SER A 272 16.87 15.77 2.57
CA SER A 272 16.90 14.56 1.74
C SER A 272 15.60 13.74 1.77
N GLY A 273 14.55 14.29 2.37
CA GLY A 273 13.23 13.69 2.45
C GLY A 273 12.28 14.52 3.31
N GLY A 274 11.03 14.05 3.46
CA GLY A 274 10.00 14.70 4.25
C GLY A 274 9.18 15.77 3.52
N GLU A 275 8.08 16.16 4.15
CA GLU A 275 7.16 17.19 3.66
C GLU A 275 7.44 18.52 4.36
N ILE A 276 7.97 19.48 3.62
CA ILE A 276 8.43 20.77 4.15
C ILE A 276 7.54 21.88 3.62
N THR A 277 6.96 22.69 4.50
CA THR A 277 6.11 23.81 4.04
C THR A 277 6.96 25.02 3.65
N ASP A 278 7.77 25.54 4.57
CA ASP A 278 8.56 26.76 4.39
C ASP A 278 10.06 26.54 4.66
N VAL A 279 10.91 27.21 3.88
CA VAL A 279 12.35 27.27 4.14
C VAL A 279 12.83 28.73 4.18
N VAL A 280 13.56 29.08 5.22
CA VAL A 280 14.28 30.35 5.37
C VAL A 280 15.78 30.05 5.36
N PHE A 281 16.48 30.48 4.33
CA PHE A 281 17.89 30.15 4.12
C PHE A 281 18.84 31.27 4.57
N GLY A 282 19.83 30.91 5.40
CA GLY A 282 20.80 31.82 5.99
C GLY A 282 20.39 32.33 7.37
N ALA A 283 20.77 33.55 7.70
CA ALA A 283 20.49 34.16 9.00
C ALA A 283 19.16 34.93 8.97
N LYS A 284 18.26 34.72 9.93
CA LYS A 284 17.08 35.59 10.14
C LYS A 284 17.49 36.98 10.65
N GLU A 285 16.56 37.93 10.64
CA GLU A 285 16.79 39.28 11.18
C GLU A 285 17.38 39.22 12.60
N GLY A 286 18.45 40.00 12.85
CA GLY A 286 19.17 39.99 14.13
C GLY A 286 20.16 38.82 14.33
N ALA A 287 20.22 37.85 13.42
CA ALA A 287 21.19 36.76 13.46
C ALA A 287 22.43 37.02 12.58
N THR A 288 23.56 36.42 12.96
CA THR A 288 24.84 36.50 12.25
C THR A 288 25.47 35.12 12.09
N ILE A 289 25.91 34.79 10.87
CA ILE A 289 26.75 33.62 10.58
C ILE A 289 28.13 34.14 10.13
N ASN A 290 29.12 34.00 11.00
CA ASN A 290 30.54 34.30 10.77
C ASN A 290 31.23 33.17 10.00
N GLY A 291 30.59 32.72 8.91
CA GLY A 291 31.01 31.62 8.06
C GLY A 291 30.07 31.51 6.85
N ASN A 292 29.98 30.31 6.28
CA ASN A 292 29.14 30.00 5.12
C ASN A 292 27.81 29.39 5.57
N ALA A 293 26.77 29.55 4.75
CA ALA A 293 25.52 28.82 4.88
C ALA A 293 25.36 27.91 3.67
N VAL A 294 25.14 26.61 3.89
CA VAL A 294 25.01 25.60 2.84
C VAL A 294 23.69 24.88 3.00
N LEU A 295 22.92 24.78 1.91
CA LEU A 295 21.68 24.03 1.85
C LEU A 295 21.79 22.97 0.74
N TYR A 296 21.71 21.70 1.12
CA TYR A 296 21.58 20.57 0.21
C TYR A 296 20.09 20.21 0.06
N LEU A 297 19.63 20.05 -1.17
CA LEU A 297 18.29 19.56 -1.52
C LEU A 297 18.44 18.26 -2.31
N ASP A 298 17.96 17.16 -1.74
CA ASP A 298 18.23 15.80 -2.23
C ASP A 298 17.03 14.87 -1.97
N GLY A 299 15.84 15.24 -2.47
CA GLY A 299 14.62 14.43 -2.40
C GLY A 299 13.50 14.96 -1.49
N ALA A 300 13.67 16.10 -0.83
CA ALA A 300 12.62 16.69 0.02
C ALA A 300 11.56 17.46 -0.79
N SER A 301 10.28 17.33 -0.40
CA SER A 301 9.19 18.14 -0.98
C SER A 301 9.10 19.47 -0.24
N VAL A 302 9.34 20.58 -0.95
CA VAL A 302 9.22 21.94 -0.39
C VAL A 302 8.04 22.66 -1.04
N ALA A 303 6.98 22.92 -0.26
CA ALA A 303 5.73 23.48 -0.77
C ALA A 303 5.88 24.94 -1.24
N ASN A 304 6.55 25.78 -0.43
CA ASN A 304 6.73 27.19 -0.72
C ASN A 304 8.14 27.53 -1.22
N LYS A 305 8.28 28.75 -1.75
CA LYS A 305 9.57 29.27 -2.22
C LYS A 305 10.58 29.41 -1.07
N ILE A 306 11.80 28.91 -1.24
CA ILE A 306 12.92 29.08 -0.31
C ILE A 306 13.28 30.57 -0.22
N SER A 307 13.04 31.16 0.94
CA SER A 307 13.20 32.59 1.19
C SER A 307 14.59 32.94 1.74
N ALA A 308 15.06 34.16 1.47
CA ALA A 308 16.29 34.67 2.04
C ALA A 308 16.08 35.10 3.49
N GLY A 309 16.95 34.66 4.40
CA GLY A 309 17.04 35.28 5.72
C GLY A 309 17.53 36.73 5.63
N ALA A 310 16.97 37.61 6.47
CA ALA A 310 17.25 39.05 6.50
C ALA A 310 18.46 39.45 7.38
N GLY A 311 19.14 38.49 7.99
CA GLY A 311 20.32 38.67 8.82
C GLY A 311 21.63 38.65 8.04
N THR A 312 22.74 38.55 8.77
CA THR A 312 24.09 38.65 8.18
C THR A 312 24.71 37.27 7.99
N VAL A 313 25.21 36.99 6.79
CA VAL A 313 26.12 35.87 6.50
C VAL A 313 27.40 36.47 5.93
N THR A 314 28.53 36.28 6.61
CA THR A 314 29.81 36.90 6.23
C THR A 314 30.53 36.15 5.10
N GLY A 315 30.30 34.84 4.98
CA GLY A 315 30.75 34.00 3.89
C GLY A 315 29.74 33.91 2.75
N LYS A 316 29.67 32.76 2.08
CA LYS A 316 28.75 32.49 0.97
C LYS A 316 27.51 31.72 1.43
N LYS A 317 26.36 32.07 0.85
CA LYS A 317 25.12 31.29 0.86
C LYS A 317 25.09 30.38 -0.37
N ILE A 318 25.19 29.08 -0.18
CA ILE A 318 25.33 28.09 -1.25
C ILE A 318 24.16 27.10 -1.18
N VAL A 319 23.43 26.97 -2.28
CA VAL A 319 22.45 25.88 -2.45
C VAL A 319 23.04 24.85 -3.40
N VAL A 320 22.99 23.57 -3.04
CA VAL A 320 23.34 22.45 -3.89
C VAL A 320 22.10 21.57 -4.03
N MET A 321 21.70 21.24 -5.25
CA MET A 321 20.50 20.45 -5.52
C MET A 321 20.72 19.51 -6.69
N ALA A 322 20.05 18.36 -6.69
CA ALA A 322 20.00 17.52 -7.88
C ALA A 322 19.23 18.23 -9.02
N GLU A 323 19.53 17.91 -10.28
CA GLU A 323 18.95 18.61 -11.44
C GLU A 323 17.41 18.60 -11.48
N ASN A 324 16.80 17.50 -11.02
CA ASN A 324 15.36 17.29 -11.04
C ASN A 324 14.63 17.83 -9.79
N GLU A 325 15.35 18.44 -8.85
CA GLU A 325 14.74 19.03 -7.66
C GLU A 325 13.88 20.25 -8.04
N ASN A 326 12.62 20.22 -7.62
CA ASN A 326 11.61 21.22 -8.01
C ASN A 326 11.49 22.41 -7.04
N ALA A 327 12.43 22.56 -6.11
CA ALA A 327 12.40 23.65 -5.14
C ALA A 327 12.60 25.03 -5.78
N GLN A 328 11.66 25.95 -5.52
CA GLN A 328 11.77 27.33 -6.00
C GLN A 328 12.63 28.17 -5.04
N ILE A 329 13.67 28.84 -5.54
CA ILE A 329 14.57 29.67 -4.72
C ILE A 329 14.29 31.15 -4.97
N ALA A 330 14.13 31.95 -3.91
CA ALA A 330 13.92 33.39 -4.01
C ALA A 330 15.16 34.14 -4.50
N ASP A 331 14.94 35.26 -5.18
CA ASP A 331 16.01 36.14 -5.63
C ASP A 331 16.84 36.59 -4.43
N ASN A 332 18.17 36.57 -4.55
CA ASN A 332 19.13 36.89 -3.47
C ASN A 332 19.12 35.92 -2.26
N ALA A 333 18.35 34.82 -2.30
CA ALA A 333 18.40 33.81 -1.24
C ALA A 333 19.78 33.13 -1.15
N ALA A 334 20.41 32.89 -2.30
CA ALA A 334 21.74 32.28 -2.40
C ALA A 334 22.70 33.12 -3.23
N ASN A 335 23.99 33.07 -2.90
CA ASN A 335 25.07 33.60 -3.74
C ASN A 335 25.43 32.63 -4.86
N VAL A 336 25.39 31.32 -4.56
CA VAL A 336 25.71 30.25 -5.52
C VAL A 336 24.60 29.21 -5.45
N ILE A 337 24.10 28.80 -6.62
CA ILE A 337 23.15 27.70 -6.77
C ILE A 337 23.80 26.68 -7.70
N VAL A 338 24.05 25.48 -7.19
CA VAL A 338 24.64 24.39 -7.96
C VAL A 338 23.57 23.34 -8.22
N LYS A 339 23.24 23.13 -9.49
CA LYS A 339 22.43 22.00 -9.93
C LYS A 339 23.36 20.90 -10.40
N VAL A 340 23.39 19.77 -9.70
CA VAL A 340 24.30 18.66 -10.01
C VAL A 340 23.54 17.47 -10.61
N THR A 341 24.10 16.90 -11.67
CA THR A 341 23.59 15.70 -12.34
C THR A 341 24.67 14.62 -12.33
N GLY A 342 24.31 13.40 -11.93
CA GLY A 342 25.21 12.24 -11.99
C GLY A 342 26.38 12.24 -10.99
N GLY A 343 26.31 13.07 -9.95
CA GLY A 343 27.37 13.23 -8.97
C GLY A 343 26.97 14.04 -7.73
N LYS A 344 27.93 14.25 -6.82
CA LYS A 344 27.78 15.13 -5.66
C LYS A 344 28.65 16.37 -5.83
N CYS A 345 28.26 17.46 -5.17
CA CYS A 345 29.02 18.69 -5.16
C CYS A 345 29.15 19.20 -3.72
N VAL A 346 30.35 19.11 -3.16
CA VAL A 346 30.62 19.48 -1.76
C VAL A 346 31.51 20.72 -1.74
N PRO A 347 31.00 21.89 -1.31
CA PRO A 347 31.82 23.10 -1.13
C PRO A 347 32.96 22.84 -0.14
N GLN A 348 34.17 23.27 -0.50
CA GLN A 348 35.39 23.08 0.28
C GLN A 348 35.74 24.39 0.99
N PHE A 349 35.87 24.34 2.32
CA PHE A 349 36.09 25.51 3.15
C PHE A 349 37.41 25.46 3.92
N ASP A 350 37.97 26.65 4.16
CA ASP A 350 39.07 26.91 5.08
C ASP A 350 38.62 28.07 5.98
N GLY A 351 38.07 27.72 7.16
CA GLY A 351 37.26 28.64 7.95
C GLY A 351 36.07 29.18 7.16
N ALA A 352 35.95 30.51 7.07
CA ALA A 352 34.92 31.19 6.28
C ALA A 352 35.25 31.26 4.77
N THR A 353 36.47 30.91 4.35
CA THR A 353 36.89 31.05 2.95
C THR A 353 36.49 29.83 2.13
N LEU A 354 35.68 30.02 1.10
CA LEU A 354 35.39 29.01 0.08
C LEU A 354 36.62 28.84 -0.84
N LYS A 355 37.17 27.62 -0.90
CA LYS A 355 38.35 27.26 -1.73
C LYS A 355 37.97 26.66 -3.09
N GLY A 356 36.74 26.18 -3.22
CA GLY A 356 36.23 25.54 -4.43
C GLY A 356 35.12 24.54 -4.10
N TYR A 357 34.78 23.72 -5.09
CA TYR A 357 33.73 22.72 -5.01
C TYR A 357 34.34 21.37 -5.37
N LEU A 358 34.37 20.45 -4.42
CA LEU A 358 34.71 19.07 -4.70
C LEU A 358 33.51 18.45 -5.41
N ILE A 359 33.65 18.27 -6.71
CA ILE A 359 32.66 17.57 -7.52
C ILE A 359 33.10 16.11 -7.59
N THR A 360 32.21 15.22 -7.19
CA THR A 360 32.41 13.78 -7.32
C THR A 360 31.41 13.19 -8.28
N ASP A 361 31.69 12.01 -8.83
CA ASP A 361 30.64 11.19 -9.39
C ASP A 361 29.70 10.65 -8.29
N SER A 362 28.68 9.90 -8.70
CA SER A 362 27.70 9.29 -7.79
C SER A 362 28.30 8.28 -6.81
N CYS A 363 29.53 7.79 -7.06
CA CYS A 363 30.24 6.84 -6.22
C CYS A 363 31.16 7.53 -5.19
N GLY A 364 31.31 8.87 -5.26
CA GLY A 364 32.17 9.64 -4.38
C GLY A 364 33.62 9.81 -4.88
N LEU A 365 33.93 9.40 -6.11
CA LEU A 365 35.25 9.68 -6.68
C LEU A 365 35.36 11.14 -7.14
N PRO A 366 36.47 11.84 -6.85
CA PRO A 366 36.71 13.16 -7.41
C PRO A 366 36.64 13.16 -8.94
N ALA A 367 35.72 13.95 -9.50
CA ALA A 367 35.46 13.98 -10.93
C ALA A 367 36.60 14.69 -11.66
N LYS A 368 37.40 13.96 -12.44
CA LYS A 368 38.50 14.55 -13.21
C LYS A 368 38.05 15.41 -14.40
N SER A 369 36.82 15.20 -14.84
CA SER A 369 36.15 16.01 -15.86
C SER A 369 34.69 16.22 -15.48
N ALA A 370 34.18 17.42 -15.73
CA ALA A 370 32.77 17.76 -15.58
C ALA A 370 32.34 18.70 -16.70
N THR A 371 31.03 18.82 -16.94
CA THR A 371 30.48 19.88 -17.78
C THR A 371 29.85 20.91 -16.86
N ILE A 372 30.38 22.14 -16.85
CA ILE A 372 29.86 23.26 -16.07
C ILE A 372 29.25 24.26 -17.04
N ASN A 373 27.96 24.52 -16.92
CA ASN A 373 27.21 25.43 -17.80
C ASN A 373 27.40 25.13 -19.30
N GLY A 374 27.45 23.85 -19.66
CA GLY A 374 27.65 23.37 -21.04
C GLY A 374 29.11 23.35 -21.51
N ALA A 375 30.06 23.84 -20.72
CA ALA A 375 31.49 23.80 -21.04
C ALA A 375 32.19 22.63 -20.34
N ALA A 376 32.92 21.82 -21.09
CA ALA A 376 33.76 20.77 -20.53
C ALA A 376 34.96 21.39 -19.79
N VAL A 377 35.18 20.96 -18.55
CA VAL A 377 36.28 21.37 -17.68
C VAL A 377 36.97 20.16 -17.08
N THR A 378 38.22 20.32 -16.65
CA THR A 378 39.02 19.25 -16.03
C THR A 378 39.66 19.72 -14.74
N SER A 379 39.82 18.82 -13.77
CA SER A 379 40.53 19.06 -12.52
C SER A 379 41.27 17.79 -12.09
N ASP A 380 42.52 17.93 -11.65
CA ASP A 380 43.33 16.76 -11.24
C ASP A 380 42.87 16.15 -9.91
N ASN A 381 42.26 16.96 -9.04
CA ASN A 381 41.80 16.57 -7.71
C ASN A 381 40.27 16.66 -7.53
N GLY A 382 39.53 16.91 -8.62
CA GLY A 382 38.07 17.07 -8.61
C GLY A 382 37.56 18.35 -7.94
N VAL A 383 38.46 19.27 -7.56
CA VAL A 383 38.07 20.58 -7.01
C VAL A 383 37.96 21.59 -8.16
N TYR A 384 36.80 22.21 -8.30
CA TYR A 384 36.50 23.19 -9.33
C TYR A 384 36.14 24.55 -8.71
N SER A 385 36.36 25.63 -9.46
CA SER A 385 35.85 26.95 -9.11
C SER A 385 34.53 27.19 -9.84
N LEU A 386 33.49 27.57 -9.11
CA LEU A 386 32.20 28.00 -9.66
C LEU A 386 32.03 29.49 -9.41
N SER A 387 31.44 30.21 -10.38
CA SER A 387 31.11 31.62 -10.23
C SER A 387 29.84 31.82 -9.41
N ASP A 388 29.67 33.02 -8.84
CA ASP A 388 28.38 33.45 -8.26
C ASP A 388 27.25 33.33 -9.30
N GLY A 389 26.05 33.00 -8.83
CA GLY A 389 24.89 32.68 -9.66
C GLY A 389 24.61 31.18 -9.79
N VAL A 390 23.88 30.80 -10.84
CA VAL A 390 23.47 29.41 -11.10
C VAL A 390 24.54 28.70 -11.92
N SER A 391 24.94 27.51 -11.48
CA SER A 391 25.84 26.62 -12.20
C SER A 391 25.19 25.24 -12.36
N ASN A 392 25.03 24.79 -13.61
CA ASN A 392 24.63 23.43 -13.94
C ASN A 392 25.89 22.58 -14.10
N VAL A 393 26.04 21.56 -13.28
CA VAL A 393 27.20 20.68 -13.20
C VAL A 393 26.77 19.28 -13.57
N VAL A 394 27.25 18.78 -14.71
CA VAL A 394 27.00 17.40 -15.14
C VAL A 394 28.27 16.60 -14.97
N VAL A 395 28.17 15.50 -14.23
CA VAL A 395 29.21 14.50 -14.05
C VAL A 395 28.69 13.20 -14.63
N THR A 396 29.53 12.53 -15.41
CA THR A 396 29.26 11.16 -15.84
C THR A 396 30.19 10.25 -15.07
N SER A 397 29.62 9.38 -14.23
CA SER A 397 30.38 8.29 -13.62
C SER A 397 30.85 7.35 -14.73
N ASN A 398 32.14 7.05 -14.77
CA ASN A 398 32.67 5.95 -15.60
C ASN A 398 32.55 4.60 -14.88
N ILE A 399 32.02 4.59 -13.65
CA ILE A 399 31.75 3.40 -12.87
C ILE A 399 30.30 2.99 -13.12
N THR A 400 30.13 1.82 -13.74
CA THR A 400 28.83 1.16 -13.79
C THR A 400 28.64 0.36 -12.50
N LEU A 401 27.67 0.77 -11.68
CA LEU A 401 27.24 -0.01 -10.52
C LEU A 401 26.22 -1.05 -11.00
N ALA A 402 26.56 -2.32 -10.85
CA ALA A 402 25.66 -3.42 -11.13
C ALA A 402 26.08 -4.63 -10.30
N VAL A 403 25.11 -5.42 -9.83
CA VAL A 403 25.39 -6.67 -9.13
C VAL A 403 26.09 -7.63 -10.09
N ASN A 404 27.39 -7.79 -9.90
CA ASN A 404 28.23 -8.76 -10.58
C ASN A 404 27.97 -10.15 -10.01
N LYS A 405 26.95 -10.82 -10.57
CA LYS A 405 26.58 -12.19 -10.23
C LYS A 405 27.71 -13.20 -10.44
N ASN A 406 28.80 -12.84 -11.12
CA ASN A 406 29.96 -13.68 -11.40
C ASN A 406 31.20 -13.36 -10.54
N ALA A 407 31.12 -12.42 -9.59
CA ALA A 407 32.25 -12.02 -8.75
C ALA A 407 32.75 -13.13 -7.82
N ASN A 408 34.08 -13.25 -7.66
CA ASN A 408 34.69 -14.01 -6.57
C ASN A 408 34.91 -13.04 -5.41
N TYR A 409 34.01 -13.04 -4.44
CA TYR A 409 33.89 -11.92 -3.49
C TYR A 409 34.58 -12.16 -2.13
N VAL A 410 35.05 -13.39 -1.88
CA VAL A 410 35.73 -13.77 -0.64
C VAL A 410 36.91 -14.71 -0.90
N ALA A 411 37.91 -14.69 -0.01
CA ALA A 411 39.07 -15.59 0.00
C ALA A 411 39.33 -16.15 1.41
N GLY A 412 40.13 -17.21 1.49
CA GLY A 412 40.65 -17.74 2.75
C GLY A 412 41.89 -17.00 3.25
N TYR A 413 42.40 -17.43 4.40
CA TYR A 413 43.59 -16.88 5.04
C TYR A 413 44.87 -17.48 4.45
N GLU A 414 46.00 -16.80 4.65
CA GLU A 414 47.33 -17.24 4.17
C GLU A 414 47.75 -18.62 4.72
N ASP A 415 47.18 -19.03 5.86
CA ASP A 415 47.41 -20.33 6.50
C ASP A 415 46.62 -21.49 5.84
N GLY A 416 45.86 -21.22 4.79
CA GLY A 416 45.05 -22.23 4.08
C GLY A 416 43.73 -22.59 4.77
N THR A 417 43.27 -21.76 5.72
CA THR A 417 41.97 -21.89 6.38
C THR A 417 40.93 -20.90 5.84
N PHE A 418 39.64 -21.19 5.99
CA PHE A 418 38.54 -20.25 5.71
C PHE A 418 37.92 -19.67 7.00
N ARG A 419 38.03 -20.41 8.11
CA ARG A 419 37.45 -20.12 9.43
C ARG A 419 35.93 -19.93 9.39
N PRO A 420 35.15 -20.93 8.94
CA PRO A 420 33.72 -20.78 8.67
C PRO A 420 32.88 -20.39 9.90
N GLN A 421 33.35 -20.68 11.11
CA GLN A 421 32.65 -20.41 12.37
C GLN A 421 33.05 -19.09 13.04
N ASN A 422 34.03 -18.36 12.50
CA ASN A 422 34.36 -17.04 13.04
C ASN A 422 33.26 -16.03 12.67
N ASN A 423 32.94 -15.13 13.60
CA ASN A 423 32.08 -13.98 13.33
C ASN A 423 32.79 -13.00 12.40
N MET A 424 32.01 -12.33 11.55
CA MET A 424 32.52 -11.32 10.62
C MET A 424 32.37 -9.91 11.19
N THR A 425 33.37 -9.06 11.00
CA THR A 425 33.31 -7.63 11.36
C THR A 425 32.52 -6.83 10.32
N ARG A 426 31.98 -5.66 10.71
CA ARG A 426 31.31 -4.73 9.78
C ARG A 426 32.20 -4.33 8.60
N ALA A 427 33.48 -4.05 8.86
CA ALA A 427 34.45 -3.73 7.81
C ALA A 427 34.64 -4.88 6.79
N GLU A 428 34.69 -6.13 7.25
CA GLU A 428 34.78 -7.30 6.37
C GLU A 428 33.52 -7.49 5.53
N ALA A 429 32.33 -7.35 6.14
CA ALA A 429 31.06 -7.49 5.44
C ALA A 429 30.86 -6.43 4.36
N ILE A 430 31.13 -5.16 4.68
CA ILE A 430 31.07 -4.03 3.73
C ILE A 430 32.05 -4.24 2.58
N THR A 431 33.28 -4.67 2.88
CA THR A 431 34.29 -4.95 1.85
C THR A 431 33.86 -6.08 0.91
N LEU A 432 33.34 -7.17 1.48
CA LEU A 432 32.86 -8.32 0.72
C LEU A 432 31.74 -7.92 -0.24
N LEU A 433 30.74 -7.20 0.26
CA LEU A 433 29.58 -6.79 -0.52
C LEU A 433 29.93 -5.70 -1.53
N SER A 434 30.90 -4.82 -1.25
CA SER A 434 31.40 -3.84 -2.23
C SER A 434 31.89 -4.52 -3.50
N ARG A 435 32.65 -5.62 -3.36
CA ARG A 435 33.17 -6.40 -4.50
C ARG A 435 32.08 -6.99 -5.40
N LEU A 436 30.84 -7.06 -4.93
CA LEU A 436 29.71 -7.51 -5.73
C LEU A 436 29.22 -6.44 -6.71
N ILE A 437 29.47 -5.17 -6.45
CA ILE A 437 28.87 -4.07 -7.22
C ILE A 437 29.87 -3.12 -7.88
N VAL A 438 31.15 -3.20 -7.51
CA VAL A 438 32.21 -2.34 -8.04
C VAL A 438 33.56 -3.06 -8.13
N ASP A 439 34.33 -2.74 -9.17
CA ASP A 439 35.73 -3.13 -9.27
C ASP A 439 36.58 -2.33 -8.26
N GLU A 440 37.39 -3.03 -7.46
CA GLU A 440 38.21 -2.42 -6.40
C GLU A 440 39.18 -1.35 -6.93
N THR A 441 39.62 -1.46 -8.18
CA THR A 441 40.50 -0.45 -8.82
C THR A 441 39.83 0.91 -8.94
N ASN A 442 38.49 0.94 -8.99
CA ASN A 442 37.69 2.16 -9.02
C ASN A 442 37.44 2.77 -7.63
N LEU A 443 37.91 2.15 -6.55
CA LEU A 443 37.75 2.68 -5.20
C LEU A 443 38.97 3.51 -4.74
N ALA A 444 39.97 3.67 -5.60
CA ALA A 444 41.17 4.43 -5.26
C ALA A 444 40.85 5.92 -5.03
N GLY A 445 41.14 6.41 -3.83
CA GLY A 445 40.94 7.81 -3.45
C GLY A 445 39.59 8.13 -2.80
N ILE A 446 38.70 7.15 -2.66
CA ILE A 446 37.49 7.29 -1.84
C ILE A 446 37.89 7.23 -0.36
N THR A 447 37.37 8.17 0.43
CA THR A 447 37.59 8.27 1.88
C THR A 447 36.26 8.24 2.63
N SER A 448 36.30 7.80 3.87
CA SER A 448 35.14 7.78 4.79
C SER A 448 35.05 9.09 5.59
N SER A 449 33.85 9.55 5.92
CA SER A 449 33.65 10.69 6.84
C SER A 449 33.55 10.28 8.31
N TYR A 450 33.32 8.99 8.60
CA TYR A 450 33.19 8.48 9.96
C TYR A 450 34.46 8.68 10.80
N THR A 451 34.29 9.22 12.01
CA THR A 451 35.35 9.62 12.94
C THR A 451 36.17 8.45 13.49
N ASP A 452 35.61 7.24 13.47
CA ASP A 452 36.22 6.00 13.96
C ASP A 452 36.80 5.12 12.84
N VAL A 453 36.91 5.66 11.62
CA VAL A 453 37.59 5.04 10.48
C VAL A 453 38.95 5.72 10.27
N PRO A 454 40.07 5.09 10.65
CA PRO A 454 41.38 5.68 10.48
C PRO A 454 41.74 5.87 9.00
N LYS A 455 42.30 7.04 8.65
CA LYS A 455 42.83 7.30 7.32
C LYS A 455 43.89 6.26 6.95
N GLY A 456 43.77 5.68 5.76
CA GLY A 456 44.63 4.62 5.24
C GLY A 456 44.30 3.21 5.75
N ALA A 457 43.24 3.02 6.55
CA ALA A 457 42.79 1.68 6.91
C ALA A 457 42.39 0.88 5.66
N TRP A 458 42.66 -0.43 5.66
CA TRP A 458 42.38 -1.30 4.49
C TRP A 458 40.91 -1.28 4.05
N TYR A 459 40.00 -0.98 4.99
CA TYR A 459 38.56 -0.88 4.77
C TYR A 459 38.04 0.54 4.46
N GLU A 460 38.88 1.58 4.57
CA GLU A 460 38.44 2.99 4.48
C GLU A 460 37.69 3.28 3.19
N LYS A 461 38.28 2.89 2.05
CA LYS A 461 37.69 3.13 0.72
C LYS A 461 36.36 2.41 0.49
N TYR A 462 36.16 1.26 1.13
CA TYR A 462 34.94 0.47 1.00
C TYR A 462 33.82 1.06 1.84
N ILE A 463 34.13 1.45 3.08
CA ILE A 463 33.19 2.17 3.94
C ILE A 463 32.81 3.50 3.29
N GLY A 464 33.79 4.28 2.82
CA GLY A 464 33.54 5.54 2.13
C GLY A 464 32.72 5.36 0.84
N PHE A 465 32.91 4.25 0.11
CA PHE A 465 32.08 3.96 -1.06
C PHE A 465 30.62 3.69 -0.67
N PHE A 466 30.39 2.78 0.27
CA PHE A 466 29.04 2.46 0.76
C PHE A 466 28.36 3.64 1.45
N GLU A 467 29.12 4.50 2.10
CA GLU A 467 28.66 5.79 2.61
C GLU A 467 28.18 6.70 1.46
N ASN A 468 28.99 6.83 0.41
CA ASN A 468 28.66 7.71 -0.71
C ASN A 468 27.43 7.25 -1.47
N ILE A 469 27.19 5.94 -1.56
CA ILE A 469 25.98 5.36 -2.13
C ILE A 469 24.92 5.05 -1.07
N GLY A 470 24.98 5.56 0.17
CA GLY A 470 23.90 5.42 1.16
C GLY A 470 23.50 3.98 1.56
N VAL A 471 24.40 3.00 1.39
CA VAL A 471 24.13 1.58 1.70
C VAL A 471 24.23 1.29 3.20
N ILE A 472 24.97 2.10 3.96
CA ILE A 472 25.26 1.85 5.39
C ILE A 472 24.50 2.76 6.36
N ASP A 473 23.60 3.62 5.87
CA ASP A 473 22.95 4.67 6.66
C ASP A 473 22.16 4.13 7.86
N ASN A 474 21.54 2.95 7.74
CA ASN A 474 20.76 2.32 8.82
C ASN A 474 21.60 1.55 9.86
N ILE A 475 22.90 1.39 9.59
CA ILE A 475 23.85 0.64 10.43
C ILE A 475 24.82 1.60 11.13
N ALA A 476 25.04 2.78 10.56
CA ALA A 476 25.80 3.86 11.18
C ALA A 476 25.10 4.43 12.42
N TYR A 477 25.90 4.95 13.36
CA TYR A 477 25.44 5.64 14.56
C TYR A 477 26.04 7.04 14.59
N GLY A 478 25.29 8.02 14.08
CA GLY A 478 25.76 9.40 13.96
C GLY A 478 27.05 9.49 13.12
N SER A 479 28.14 9.97 13.72
CA SER A 479 29.46 10.10 13.08
C SER A 479 30.37 8.87 13.22
N THR A 480 29.82 7.70 13.57
CA THR A 480 30.58 6.45 13.78
C THR A 480 29.95 5.24 13.06
N ILE A 481 30.77 4.23 12.71
CA ILE A 481 30.33 2.98 12.04
C ILE A 481 30.77 1.70 12.78
N SER A 482 31.66 1.82 13.76
CA SER A 482 32.33 0.76 14.53
C SER A 482 32.91 -0.36 13.64
N PRO A 483 33.91 -0.07 12.80
CA PRO A 483 34.35 -0.97 11.73
C PRO A 483 34.85 -2.34 12.21
N THR A 484 35.39 -2.43 13.42
CA THR A 484 35.92 -3.66 14.01
C THR A 484 34.91 -4.45 14.85
N GLN A 485 33.68 -3.94 15.02
CA GLN A 485 32.62 -4.65 15.72
C GLN A 485 32.09 -5.78 14.81
N ASN A 486 31.73 -6.92 15.42
CA ASN A 486 31.06 -7.99 14.69
C ASN A 486 29.70 -7.49 14.18
N ILE A 487 29.38 -7.81 12.92
CA ILE A 487 28.11 -7.44 12.31
C ILE A 487 27.02 -8.43 12.74
N THR A 488 25.83 -7.90 13.05
CA THR A 488 24.69 -8.76 13.39
C THR A 488 24.03 -9.33 12.13
N ARG A 489 23.20 -10.35 12.32
CA ARG A 489 22.41 -10.95 11.22
C ARG A 489 21.45 -9.93 10.59
N ALA A 490 20.82 -9.09 11.41
CA ALA A 490 19.93 -8.03 10.95
C ALA A 490 20.67 -6.95 10.14
N GLU A 491 21.82 -6.49 10.64
CA GLU A 491 22.67 -5.52 9.94
C GLU A 491 23.18 -6.08 8.59
N PHE A 492 23.55 -7.36 8.52
CA PHE A 492 23.97 -7.96 7.26
C PHE A 492 22.81 -8.11 6.26
N ALA A 493 21.61 -8.44 6.73
CA ALA A 493 20.40 -8.45 5.89
C ALA A 493 20.09 -7.06 5.34
N GLU A 494 20.25 -6.01 6.16
CA GLU A 494 20.12 -4.60 5.75
C GLU A 494 21.08 -4.23 4.62
N LEU A 495 22.36 -4.61 4.72
CA LEU A 495 23.32 -4.36 3.64
C LEU A 495 22.91 -5.05 2.32
N ILE A 496 22.46 -6.31 2.39
CA ILE A 496 21.98 -7.03 1.19
C ILE A 496 20.75 -6.33 0.61
N TYR A 497 19.79 -5.95 1.45
CA TYR A 497 18.58 -5.27 1.03
C TYR A 497 18.90 -3.95 0.30
N ARG A 498 19.75 -3.11 0.88
CA ARG A 498 20.21 -1.85 0.28
C ARG A 498 20.89 -2.06 -1.07
N ILE A 499 21.75 -3.07 -1.19
CA ILE A 499 22.43 -3.41 -2.45
C ILE A 499 21.44 -3.95 -3.50
N ALA A 500 20.45 -4.74 -3.07
CA ALA A 500 19.41 -5.23 -3.95
C ALA A 500 18.65 -4.06 -4.58
N VAL A 501 18.22 -3.09 -3.77
CA VAL A 501 17.53 -1.86 -4.21
C VAL A 501 18.39 -1.02 -5.16
N TYR A 502 19.72 -0.98 -4.98
CA TYR A 502 20.64 -0.29 -5.90
C TYR A 502 20.83 -1.01 -7.24
N GLY A 503 20.88 -2.35 -7.23
CA GLY A 503 21.09 -3.16 -8.44
C GLY A 503 19.80 -3.42 -9.24
N ASP A 504 18.66 -3.31 -8.56
CA ASP A 504 17.32 -3.48 -9.09
C ASP A 504 16.33 -2.76 -8.14
N PRO A 505 15.85 -1.53 -8.48
CA PRO A 505 14.95 -0.76 -7.63
C PRO A 505 13.63 -1.47 -7.28
N SER A 506 13.34 -2.58 -7.95
CA SER A 506 12.23 -3.50 -7.69
C SER A 506 12.71 -4.74 -6.92
N ALA A 507 13.24 -4.55 -5.71
CA ALA A 507 13.66 -5.66 -4.83
C ALA A 507 12.74 -5.70 -3.59
N SER A 508 11.82 -6.67 -3.54
CA SER A 508 10.75 -6.75 -2.51
C SER A 508 11.17 -7.36 -1.21
N ILE A 509 10.68 -6.77 -0.14
CA ILE A 509 10.75 -7.26 1.22
C ILE A 509 9.60 -8.26 1.47
N LYS A 510 9.83 -9.47 2.01
CA LYS A 510 8.73 -10.39 2.37
C LYS A 510 8.55 -10.57 3.88
N ALA A 511 7.43 -10.20 4.49
CA ALA A 511 7.24 -10.48 5.92
C ALA A 511 7.31 -11.99 6.22
N GLY A 512 8.12 -12.35 7.21
CA GLY A 512 8.08 -13.64 7.87
C GLY A 512 7.85 -13.40 9.35
N GLU A 513 6.94 -14.14 9.98
CA GLU A 513 6.74 -14.05 11.43
C GLU A 513 7.86 -14.83 12.13
N PHE A 514 8.82 -14.10 12.70
CA PHE A 514 9.73 -14.67 13.70
C PHE A 514 9.28 -14.22 15.08
N SER A 515 9.30 -15.14 16.03
CA SER A 515 8.92 -14.86 17.42
C SER A 515 9.81 -13.82 18.11
N ASP A 516 10.98 -13.53 17.54
CA ASP A 516 12.00 -12.62 18.05
C ASP A 516 12.27 -11.40 17.14
N VAL A 517 11.39 -11.10 16.17
CA VAL A 517 11.48 -9.91 15.33
C VAL A 517 10.21 -9.07 15.51
N GLU A 518 10.35 -7.92 16.18
CA GLU A 518 9.24 -6.99 16.37
C GLU A 518 8.86 -6.32 15.03
N LYS A 519 7.55 -6.21 14.76
CA LYS A 519 6.96 -5.66 13.50
C LYS A 519 7.45 -4.24 13.16
N PHE A 520 7.98 -3.50 14.15
CA PHE A 520 8.46 -2.12 14.01
C PHE A 520 9.97 -1.97 14.23
N ASP A 521 10.73 -3.07 14.30
CA ASP A 521 12.19 -3.00 14.32
C ASP A 521 12.72 -2.37 13.02
N LYS A 522 13.73 -1.49 13.12
CA LYS A 522 14.29 -0.77 11.97
C LYS A 522 14.87 -1.69 10.88
N PHE A 523 15.24 -2.91 11.22
CA PHE A 523 15.74 -3.94 10.31
C PHE A 523 14.67 -4.95 9.89
N ALA A 524 13.47 -4.91 10.49
CA ALA A 524 12.37 -5.80 10.11
C ALA A 524 12.14 -5.79 8.58
N PRO A 525 12.15 -4.64 7.87
CA PRO A 525 12.06 -4.62 6.42
C PRO A 525 13.16 -5.47 5.74
N ALA A 526 14.42 -5.30 6.10
CA ALA A 526 15.50 -6.07 5.48
C ALA A 526 15.54 -7.55 5.87
N ILE A 527 15.11 -7.88 7.09
CA ILE A 527 15.00 -9.27 7.54
C ILE A 527 13.95 -9.99 6.69
N TYR A 528 12.80 -9.35 6.55
CA TYR A 528 11.70 -9.81 5.72
C TYR A 528 12.14 -9.94 4.24
N PHE A 529 12.90 -8.98 3.71
CA PHE A 529 13.54 -9.11 2.39
C PHE A 529 14.29 -10.40 2.21
N ALA A 530 15.20 -10.64 3.14
CA ALA A 530 16.08 -11.78 3.04
C ALA A 530 15.27 -13.07 3.15
N VAL A 531 14.25 -13.11 4.01
CA VAL A 531 13.50 -14.32 4.30
C VAL A 531 12.72 -14.77 3.09
N GLY A 532 11.87 -13.90 2.56
CA GLY A 532 11.01 -14.39 1.51
C GLY A 532 11.63 -14.39 0.13
N ASN A 533 12.73 -13.68 -0.13
CA ASN A 533 13.54 -13.97 -1.32
C ASN A 533 14.36 -15.27 -1.17
N GLY A 534 14.21 -16.01 -0.06
CA GLY A 534 14.94 -17.24 0.18
C GLY A 534 16.43 -17.04 0.41
N ILE A 535 16.86 -15.81 0.71
CA ILE A 535 18.24 -15.44 1.05
C ILE A 535 18.60 -16.05 2.41
N VAL A 536 17.65 -16.04 3.35
CA VAL A 536 17.74 -16.68 4.66
C VAL A 536 16.39 -17.33 5.01
N THR A 537 16.36 -18.31 5.90
CA THR A 537 15.14 -19.08 6.23
C THR A 537 14.78 -19.04 7.72
N GLY A 538 15.56 -18.33 8.54
CA GLY A 538 15.48 -18.42 10.01
C GLY A 538 15.99 -19.76 10.56
N TYR A 539 15.76 -19.99 11.85
CA TYR A 539 16.12 -21.21 12.57
C TYR A 539 14.89 -22.11 12.83
N GLU A 540 15.12 -23.39 13.12
CA GLU A 540 14.06 -24.40 13.35
C GLU A 540 13.12 -24.07 14.53
N ASP A 541 13.55 -23.20 15.43
CA ASP A 541 12.81 -22.71 16.61
C ASP A 541 11.89 -21.51 16.30
N ASN A 542 11.69 -21.17 15.01
CA ASN A 542 10.92 -20.02 14.54
C ASN A 542 11.48 -18.66 15.00
N THR A 543 12.81 -18.57 15.10
CA THR A 543 13.52 -17.33 15.40
C THR A 543 14.43 -16.91 14.23
N PHE A 544 14.70 -15.60 14.12
CA PHE A 544 15.66 -15.03 13.18
C PHE A 544 17.03 -14.77 13.83
N LYS A 545 17.02 -14.47 15.13
CA LYS A 545 18.15 -14.05 15.98
C LYS A 545 18.80 -12.75 15.47
N PRO A 546 18.05 -11.62 15.41
CA PRO A 546 18.49 -10.40 14.75
C PRO A 546 19.79 -9.82 15.34
N ASP A 547 19.94 -9.89 16.66
CA ASP A 547 21.10 -9.34 17.39
C ASP A 547 22.31 -10.28 17.45
N ASN A 548 22.16 -11.53 17.01
CA ASN A 548 23.28 -12.45 16.98
C ASN A 548 24.29 -12.04 15.92
N ASN A 549 25.57 -12.12 16.28
CA ASN A 549 26.67 -11.96 15.32
C ASN A 549 26.58 -13.05 14.25
N ILE A 550 26.80 -12.67 12.99
CA ILE A 550 26.75 -13.61 11.87
C ILE A 550 28.11 -14.25 11.61
N THR A 551 28.11 -15.56 11.34
CA THR A 551 29.33 -16.31 11.00
C THR A 551 29.71 -16.13 9.53
N ARG A 552 31.00 -16.33 9.22
CA ARG A 552 31.50 -16.33 7.83
C ARG A 552 30.77 -17.32 6.92
N ALA A 553 30.37 -18.49 7.44
CA ALA A 553 29.61 -19.49 6.71
C ALA A 553 28.19 -19.03 6.35
N GLU A 554 27.51 -18.34 7.27
CA GLU A 554 26.17 -17.79 7.02
C GLU A 554 26.22 -16.63 6.02
N VAL A 555 27.22 -15.74 6.13
CA VAL A 555 27.44 -14.62 5.20
C VAL A 555 27.53 -15.10 3.75
N VAL A 556 28.40 -16.07 3.44
CA VAL A 556 28.55 -16.57 2.06
C VAL A 556 27.31 -17.30 1.57
N THR A 557 26.56 -17.94 2.48
CA THR A 557 25.31 -18.63 2.14
C THR A 557 24.24 -17.63 1.72
N MET A 558 24.04 -16.57 2.51
CA MET A 558 23.11 -15.50 2.19
C MET A 558 23.51 -14.76 0.91
N ALA A 559 24.78 -14.39 0.76
CA ALA A 559 25.27 -13.72 -0.44
C ALA A 559 25.07 -14.58 -1.71
N ASN A 560 25.38 -15.88 -1.69
CA ASN A 560 25.16 -16.75 -2.86
C ASN A 560 23.69 -16.87 -3.24
N ARG A 561 22.78 -16.96 -2.25
CA ARG A 561 21.33 -16.99 -2.50
C ARG A 561 20.83 -15.68 -3.09
N PHE A 562 21.29 -14.54 -2.56
CA PHE A 562 21.03 -13.22 -3.13
C PHE A 562 21.48 -13.12 -4.59
N LEU A 563 22.65 -13.70 -4.93
CA LEU A 563 23.17 -13.73 -6.29
C LEU A 563 22.49 -14.77 -7.20
N GLY A 564 21.58 -15.61 -6.67
CA GLY A 564 20.91 -16.68 -7.40
C GLY A 564 21.84 -17.86 -7.77
N ARG A 565 22.89 -18.11 -6.98
CA ARG A 565 23.88 -19.17 -7.25
C ARG A 565 23.45 -20.50 -6.66
N THR A 566 23.52 -21.57 -7.46
CA THR A 566 23.37 -22.95 -7.01
C THR A 566 24.73 -23.64 -6.96
N PRO A 567 25.24 -24.05 -5.79
CA PRO A 567 26.50 -24.80 -5.69
C PRO A 567 26.42 -26.17 -6.39
N THR A 568 27.45 -26.54 -7.16
CA THR A 568 27.50 -27.79 -7.95
C THR A 568 28.59 -28.77 -7.52
N GLY A 569 29.58 -28.30 -6.76
CA GLY A 569 30.61 -29.15 -6.15
C GLY A 569 31.87 -29.44 -6.99
N VAL A 570 33.00 -29.05 -6.39
CA VAL A 570 34.36 -29.67 -6.34
C VAL A 570 35.25 -29.89 -7.56
N ALA A 571 34.85 -29.77 -8.83
CA ALA A 571 35.82 -30.01 -9.91
C ALA A 571 36.78 -28.81 -10.14
N GLY A 572 37.95 -28.81 -9.48
CA GLY A 572 39.05 -27.83 -9.68
C GLY A 572 38.99 -26.57 -8.81
N ALA A 573 38.15 -26.56 -7.77
CA ALA A 573 37.95 -25.41 -6.89
C ALA A 573 39.09 -25.26 -5.84
N VAL A 574 39.38 -24.02 -5.44
CA VAL A 574 40.25 -23.70 -4.27
C VAL A 574 39.68 -24.39 -3.02
N SER A 575 40.50 -25.18 -2.30
CA SER A 575 40.07 -25.90 -1.09
C SER A 575 40.68 -25.31 0.19
N PHE A 576 39.95 -25.43 1.30
CA PHE A 576 40.40 -24.99 2.63
C PHE A 576 40.43 -26.18 3.59
N SER A 577 41.50 -26.23 4.40
CA SER A 577 41.78 -27.35 5.31
C SER A 577 40.70 -27.56 6.38
N ASP A 578 39.98 -26.50 6.74
CA ASP A 578 38.97 -26.47 7.80
C ASP A 578 37.51 -26.43 7.30
N SER A 579 37.28 -26.35 5.98
CA SER A 579 35.93 -26.31 5.40
C SER A 579 35.47 -27.63 4.80
N THR A 580 36.37 -28.58 4.54
CA THR A 580 36.08 -29.76 3.70
C THR A 580 34.89 -30.59 4.19
N ASN A 581 34.71 -30.72 5.51
CA ASN A 581 33.58 -31.44 6.13
C ASN A 581 32.51 -30.50 6.73
N HIS A 582 32.54 -29.22 6.39
CA HIS A 582 31.61 -28.22 6.91
C HIS A 582 30.33 -28.16 6.06
N TRP A 583 29.17 -27.93 6.67
CA TRP A 583 27.88 -27.85 5.96
C TRP A 583 27.88 -26.77 4.85
N ALA A 584 28.61 -25.68 5.08
CA ALA A 584 28.74 -24.58 4.14
C ALA A 584 29.82 -24.80 3.06
N ASN A 585 30.48 -25.97 2.97
CA ASN A 585 31.60 -26.16 2.04
C ASN A 585 31.23 -25.81 0.60
N GLY A 586 30.08 -26.26 0.10
CA GLY A 586 29.60 -25.91 -1.24
C GLY A 586 29.40 -24.41 -1.44
N GLN A 587 28.88 -23.71 -0.43
CA GLN A 587 28.68 -22.26 -0.45
C GLN A 587 30.02 -21.49 -0.44
N ILE A 588 30.97 -21.96 0.38
CA ILE A 588 32.33 -21.41 0.45
C ILE A 588 33.03 -21.56 -0.90
N LEU A 589 32.95 -22.74 -1.52
CA LEU A 589 33.50 -22.97 -2.85
C LEU A 589 32.82 -22.08 -3.90
N ALA A 590 31.50 -21.93 -3.85
CA ALA A 590 30.75 -21.07 -4.78
C ALA A 590 31.09 -19.58 -4.64
N ALA A 591 31.45 -19.12 -3.45
CA ALA A 591 31.86 -17.73 -3.20
C ALA A 591 33.28 -17.41 -3.69
N CYS A 592 34.15 -18.42 -3.72
CA CYS A 592 35.57 -18.30 -4.07
C CYS A 592 35.90 -18.63 -5.55
N ASN A 593 34.95 -19.16 -6.33
CA ASN A 593 35.21 -19.71 -7.66
C ASN A 593 34.18 -19.22 -8.71
N PRO A 594 34.55 -19.17 -10.01
CA PRO A 594 33.67 -18.69 -11.08
C PRO A 594 32.52 -19.68 -11.41
N GLU A 595 31.52 -19.18 -12.16
CA GLU A 595 30.42 -19.98 -12.69
C GLU A 595 30.94 -21.17 -13.52
N GLY A 596 30.27 -22.32 -13.41
CA GLY A 596 30.62 -23.55 -14.10
C GLY A 596 31.73 -24.38 -13.43
N VAL A 597 32.42 -23.84 -12.42
CA VAL A 597 33.43 -24.57 -11.64
C VAL A 597 32.83 -25.13 -10.34
N ALA A 598 32.22 -24.26 -9.53
CA ALA A 598 31.65 -24.63 -8.23
C ALA A 598 30.17 -24.27 -8.08
N TRP A 599 29.57 -23.57 -9.05
CA TRP A 599 28.17 -23.16 -9.04
C TRP A 599 27.60 -22.84 -10.45
N THR A 600 26.28 -22.73 -10.57
CA THR A 600 25.54 -22.31 -11.79
C THR A 600 24.44 -21.28 -11.48
N LYS A 601 24.03 -20.44 -12.45
CA LYS A 601 22.95 -19.46 -12.30
C LYS A 601 21.54 -20.10 -12.17
N THR A 602 20.69 -19.51 -11.35
CA THR A 602 19.25 -19.80 -11.24
C THR A 602 18.43 -18.69 -11.93
N GLU A 603 17.52 -19.04 -12.84
CA GLU A 603 16.55 -18.09 -13.42
C GLU A 603 15.27 -18.04 -12.58
N PRO A 604 14.64 -16.86 -12.37
CA PRO A 604 13.37 -16.78 -11.64
C PRO A 604 12.30 -17.59 -12.36
N ALA A 605 11.60 -18.45 -11.62
CA ALA A 605 10.51 -19.22 -12.17
C ALA A 605 9.38 -18.29 -12.64
N LYS A 606 8.92 -18.49 -13.88
CA LYS A 606 7.74 -17.82 -14.45
C LYS A 606 6.59 -18.80 -14.50
N TYR A 607 5.36 -18.29 -14.39
CA TYR A 607 4.19 -19.11 -14.65
C TYR A 607 4.21 -19.62 -16.09
N VAL A 608 4.03 -20.93 -16.25
CA VAL A 608 3.87 -21.56 -17.55
C VAL A 608 2.41 -21.97 -17.68
N LEU A 609 1.67 -21.29 -18.55
CA LEU A 609 0.29 -21.61 -18.85
C LEU A 609 0.15 -23.08 -19.27
N SER A 610 -0.78 -23.82 -18.67
CA SER A 610 -1.00 -25.24 -18.90
C SER A 610 -2.47 -25.57 -19.10
N GLY A 611 -2.78 -26.50 -20.01
CA GLY A 611 -4.14 -26.97 -20.29
C GLY A 611 -4.84 -26.19 -21.40
N THR A 612 -6.16 -26.37 -21.53
CA THR A 612 -6.95 -25.87 -22.68
C THR A 612 -8.27 -25.21 -22.31
N LYS A 613 -8.56 -25.08 -21.02
CA LYS A 613 -9.79 -24.46 -20.50
C LYS A 613 -9.49 -23.68 -19.23
N THR A 614 -10.37 -22.75 -18.88
CA THR A 614 -10.27 -21.89 -17.69
C THR A 614 -9.89 -22.64 -16.40
N GLU A 615 -10.51 -23.79 -16.16
CA GLU A 615 -10.21 -24.64 -15.00
C GLU A 615 -8.71 -25.01 -14.94
N ASP A 616 -8.11 -25.38 -16.07
CA ASP A 616 -6.71 -25.81 -16.11
C ASP A 616 -5.77 -24.64 -15.89
N TYR A 617 -6.13 -23.45 -16.38
CA TYR A 617 -5.31 -22.24 -16.22
C TYR A 617 -5.25 -21.81 -14.75
N VAL A 618 -6.42 -21.70 -14.11
CA VAL A 618 -6.51 -21.28 -12.70
C VAL A 618 -5.89 -22.33 -11.78
N LYS A 619 -6.17 -23.62 -11.99
CA LYS A 619 -5.51 -24.70 -11.24
C LYS A 619 -4.00 -24.71 -11.47
N GLY A 620 -3.57 -24.60 -12.72
CA GLY A 620 -2.16 -24.59 -13.07
C GLY A 620 -1.41 -23.43 -12.40
N LEU A 621 -2.02 -22.25 -12.32
CA LEU A 621 -1.43 -21.11 -11.60
C LEU A 621 -1.35 -21.39 -10.09
N TYR A 622 -2.44 -21.89 -9.50
CA TYR A 622 -2.46 -22.28 -8.09
C TYR A 622 -1.40 -23.36 -7.78
N GLU A 623 -1.29 -24.42 -8.58
CA GLU A 623 -0.34 -25.52 -8.38
C GLU A 623 1.12 -25.08 -8.56
N GLN A 624 1.38 -24.19 -9.52
CA GLN A 624 2.73 -23.65 -9.74
C GLN A 624 3.11 -22.58 -8.72
N SER A 625 2.14 -21.93 -8.05
CA SER A 625 2.38 -20.83 -7.10
C SER A 625 3.39 -21.16 -5.99
N ALA A 626 3.49 -22.43 -5.60
CA ALA A 626 4.48 -22.91 -4.63
C ALA A 626 5.92 -22.56 -5.04
N ASN A 627 6.19 -22.52 -6.34
CA ASN A 627 7.52 -22.27 -6.91
C ASN A 627 7.66 -20.86 -7.54
N LEU A 628 6.61 -20.05 -7.52
CA LEU A 628 6.61 -18.70 -8.11
C LEU A 628 6.83 -17.61 -7.05
N SER A 629 7.33 -16.45 -7.49
CA SER A 629 7.33 -15.20 -6.72
C SER A 629 5.95 -14.54 -6.76
N ALA A 630 5.70 -13.55 -5.89
CA ALA A 630 4.44 -12.82 -5.88
C ALA A 630 4.18 -12.11 -7.22
N GLN A 631 5.21 -11.45 -7.75
CA GLN A 631 5.12 -10.79 -9.03
C GLN A 631 4.87 -11.80 -10.16
N ALA A 632 5.54 -12.96 -10.17
CA ALA A 632 5.30 -14.00 -11.16
C ALA A 632 3.88 -14.60 -11.07
N ILE A 633 3.27 -14.65 -9.87
CA ILE A 633 1.86 -15.05 -9.73
C ILE A 633 0.94 -13.96 -10.28
N ARG A 634 1.20 -12.67 -10.01
CA ARG A 634 0.41 -11.55 -10.57
C ARG A 634 0.48 -11.51 -12.10
N ASP A 635 1.68 -11.63 -12.66
CA ASP A 635 1.88 -11.79 -14.11
C ASP A 635 1.15 -13.04 -14.63
N GLY A 636 1.10 -14.09 -13.82
CA GLY A 636 0.31 -15.30 -14.05
C GLY A 636 -1.19 -15.02 -14.10
N ILE A 637 -1.75 -14.20 -13.19
CA ILE A 637 -3.16 -13.78 -13.19
C ILE A 637 -3.48 -13.03 -14.48
N ASP A 638 -2.59 -12.13 -14.92
CA ASP A 638 -2.74 -11.42 -16.20
C ASP A 638 -2.70 -12.40 -17.38
N THR A 639 -1.77 -13.35 -17.36
CA THR A 639 -1.66 -14.40 -18.38
C THR A 639 -2.94 -15.26 -18.46
N VAL A 640 -3.46 -15.70 -17.31
CA VAL A 640 -4.71 -16.46 -17.21
C VAL A 640 -5.88 -15.63 -17.74
N SER A 641 -6.03 -14.38 -17.28
CA SER A 641 -7.11 -13.48 -17.69
C SER A 641 -7.10 -13.24 -19.20
N ASN A 642 -5.92 -12.94 -19.77
CA ASN A 642 -5.75 -12.72 -21.20
C ASN A 642 -6.06 -13.98 -22.03
N GLN A 643 -5.68 -15.16 -21.54
CA GLN A 643 -6.03 -16.41 -22.20
C GLN A 643 -7.54 -16.67 -22.14
N MET A 644 -8.20 -16.43 -21.00
CA MET A 644 -9.65 -16.55 -20.87
C MET A 644 -10.39 -15.64 -21.87
N LYS A 645 -9.97 -14.36 -21.99
CA LYS A 645 -10.51 -13.42 -22.99
C LYS A 645 -10.38 -13.98 -24.41
N LYS A 646 -9.18 -14.48 -24.76
CA LYS A 646 -8.89 -15.06 -26.07
C LYS A 646 -9.78 -16.26 -26.39
N ASP A 647 -9.96 -17.17 -25.44
CA ASP A 647 -10.79 -18.36 -25.63
C ASP A 647 -12.29 -18.03 -25.75
N LEU A 648 -12.75 -17.04 -24.97
CA LEU A 648 -14.12 -16.53 -25.07
C LEU A 648 -14.40 -15.91 -26.44
N LEU A 649 -13.50 -15.06 -26.96
CA LEU A 649 -13.63 -14.46 -28.29
C LEU A 649 -13.60 -15.54 -29.39
N ALA A 650 -12.78 -16.58 -29.21
CA ALA A 650 -12.63 -17.70 -30.14
C ALA A 650 -13.74 -18.77 -30.02
N THR A 651 -14.70 -18.63 -29.09
CA THR A 651 -15.72 -19.67 -28.88
C THR A 651 -16.58 -19.85 -30.15
N PRO A 652 -16.74 -21.10 -30.66
CA PRO A 652 -17.59 -21.39 -31.80
C PRO A 652 -19.03 -20.90 -31.61
N ASN A 653 -19.76 -20.71 -32.72
CA ASN A 653 -21.14 -20.24 -32.63
C ASN A 653 -22.04 -21.31 -31.98
N THR A 654 -23.19 -20.88 -31.47
CA THR A 654 -24.14 -21.76 -30.76
C THR A 654 -24.72 -22.83 -31.68
N ALA A 655 -24.93 -22.51 -32.97
CA ALA A 655 -25.44 -23.45 -33.96
C ALA A 655 -24.54 -24.70 -34.08
N ASP A 656 -23.22 -24.53 -33.97
CA ASP A 656 -22.25 -25.62 -34.05
C ASP A 656 -22.19 -26.45 -32.74
N LEU A 657 -22.29 -25.79 -31.59
CA LEU A 657 -22.12 -26.42 -30.27
C LEU A 657 -23.40 -27.06 -29.69
N TYR A 658 -24.58 -26.62 -30.12
CA TYR A 658 -25.86 -26.99 -29.52
C TYR A 658 -26.84 -27.57 -30.54
N ALA A 659 -26.41 -27.93 -31.77
CA ALA A 659 -27.28 -28.45 -32.83
C ALA A 659 -28.19 -29.61 -32.37
N ASP A 660 -27.69 -30.48 -31.51
CA ASP A 660 -28.39 -31.62 -30.91
C ASP A 660 -29.50 -31.21 -29.91
N ARG A 661 -29.37 -30.02 -29.30
CA ARG A 661 -30.32 -29.45 -28.33
C ARG A 661 -31.38 -28.56 -28.99
N MET A 662 -31.18 -28.14 -30.23
CA MET A 662 -32.14 -27.34 -31.01
C MET A 662 -33.27 -28.21 -31.59
N THR A 663 -34.16 -28.67 -30.71
CA THR A 663 -35.20 -29.66 -31.04
C THR A 663 -36.50 -29.08 -31.63
N GLY A 664 -36.70 -27.76 -31.52
CA GLY A 664 -37.88 -27.05 -32.01
C GLY A 664 -37.61 -26.21 -33.26
N VAL A 665 -38.39 -25.14 -33.44
CA VAL A 665 -38.18 -24.18 -34.55
C VAL A 665 -36.99 -23.30 -34.23
N THR A 666 -36.08 -23.13 -35.19
CA THR A 666 -34.99 -22.16 -35.10
C THR A 666 -35.36 -20.92 -35.91
N TYR A 667 -35.26 -19.76 -35.27
CA TYR A 667 -35.39 -18.46 -35.91
C TYR A 667 -34.02 -17.77 -36.00
N TYR A 668 -33.74 -17.18 -37.15
CA TYR A 668 -32.51 -16.50 -37.49
C TYR A 668 -32.75 -14.99 -37.55
N ILE A 669 -31.77 -14.23 -37.07
CA ILE A 669 -31.79 -12.77 -37.04
C ILE A 669 -30.48 -12.26 -37.62
N SER A 670 -30.55 -11.37 -38.61
CA SER A 670 -29.41 -10.80 -39.31
C SER A 670 -29.63 -9.30 -39.54
N GLU A 671 -28.82 -8.46 -38.91
CA GLU A 671 -28.87 -7.01 -39.12
C GLU A 671 -28.56 -6.64 -40.58
N LYS A 672 -27.56 -7.31 -41.15
CA LYS A 672 -27.03 -7.04 -42.48
C LYS A 672 -27.93 -7.54 -43.61
N ASN A 673 -28.43 -8.77 -43.50
CA ASN A 673 -29.09 -9.50 -44.58
C ASN A 673 -30.60 -9.75 -44.33
N GLY A 674 -31.10 -9.50 -43.12
CA GLY A 674 -32.48 -9.80 -42.73
C GLY A 674 -33.53 -8.79 -43.23
N ASN A 675 -34.80 -9.19 -43.10
CA ASN A 675 -35.98 -8.34 -43.33
C ASN A 675 -37.09 -8.71 -42.32
N ASP A 676 -37.71 -7.73 -41.67
CA ASP A 676 -38.73 -7.95 -40.63
C ASP A 676 -40.09 -8.45 -41.17
N GLU A 677 -40.25 -8.50 -42.49
CA GLU A 677 -41.36 -9.16 -43.17
C GLU A 677 -41.09 -10.64 -43.50
N ASN A 678 -39.86 -11.13 -43.29
CA ASN A 678 -39.55 -12.55 -43.44
C ASN A 678 -40.18 -13.39 -42.32
N ASP A 679 -40.16 -14.73 -42.47
CA ASP A 679 -40.65 -15.64 -41.44
C ASP A 679 -39.58 -16.08 -40.42
N GLY A 680 -38.31 -15.75 -40.67
CA GLY A 680 -37.18 -15.97 -39.78
C GLY A 680 -36.64 -17.40 -39.76
N LYS A 681 -37.17 -18.36 -40.54
CA LYS A 681 -36.88 -19.80 -40.30
C LYS A 681 -35.61 -20.33 -40.95
N THR A 682 -34.96 -19.55 -41.81
CA THR A 682 -33.65 -19.87 -42.38
C THR A 682 -32.74 -18.63 -42.35
N PRO A 683 -31.41 -18.79 -42.46
CA PRO A 683 -30.49 -17.65 -42.59
C PRO A 683 -30.85 -16.67 -43.71
N GLU A 684 -31.33 -17.16 -44.85
CA GLU A 684 -31.72 -16.34 -46.02
C GLU A 684 -33.06 -15.62 -45.82
N THR A 685 -33.87 -16.09 -44.87
CA THR A 685 -35.17 -15.52 -44.50
C THR A 685 -35.13 -14.97 -43.07
N ALA A 686 -33.97 -14.55 -42.58
CA ALA A 686 -33.80 -14.02 -41.23
C ALA A 686 -34.62 -12.73 -40.99
N PHE A 687 -35.06 -12.53 -39.74
CA PHE A 687 -35.54 -11.22 -39.29
C PHE A 687 -34.39 -10.21 -39.29
N LYS A 688 -34.70 -8.92 -39.45
CA LYS A 688 -33.66 -7.87 -39.40
C LYS A 688 -33.39 -7.40 -37.98
N THR A 689 -34.45 -7.22 -37.20
CA THR A 689 -34.40 -6.56 -35.90
C THR A 689 -35.01 -7.41 -34.78
N ILE A 690 -34.69 -7.05 -33.53
CA ILE A 690 -35.38 -7.61 -32.34
C ILE A 690 -36.88 -7.32 -32.39
N ALA A 691 -37.31 -6.19 -32.95
CA ALA A 691 -38.73 -5.87 -33.10
C ALA A 691 -39.43 -6.83 -34.07
N GLY A 692 -38.80 -7.17 -35.20
CA GLY A 692 -39.26 -8.22 -36.10
C GLY A 692 -39.36 -9.58 -35.41
N LEU A 693 -38.32 -9.97 -34.69
CA LEU A 693 -38.29 -11.21 -33.92
C LEU A 693 -39.40 -11.27 -32.85
N ASN A 694 -39.70 -10.17 -32.17
CA ASN A 694 -40.71 -10.11 -31.10
C ASN A 694 -42.14 -10.38 -31.61
N LYS A 695 -42.38 -10.35 -32.93
CA LYS A 695 -43.64 -10.86 -33.53
C LYS A 695 -43.86 -12.35 -33.24
N VAL A 696 -42.79 -13.15 -33.10
CA VAL A 696 -42.85 -14.60 -32.82
C VAL A 696 -42.37 -14.99 -31.41
N ASN A 697 -41.53 -14.16 -30.77
CA ASN A 697 -40.97 -14.44 -29.43
C ASN A 697 -41.94 -14.19 -28.26
N ARG A 698 -43.17 -13.74 -28.50
CA ARG A 698 -44.11 -13.46 -27.40
C ARG A 698 -44.52 -14.72 -26.62
N PHE A 699 -44.63 -15.86 -27.31
CA PHE A 699 -45.01 -17.16 -26.74
C PHE A 699 -44.31 -18.32 -27.48
N PRO A 700 -42.99 -18.47 -27.32
CA PRO A 700 -42.24 -19.50 -28.02
C PRO A 700 -42.68 -20.91 -27.59
N LYS A 701 -42.69 -21.84 -28.54
CA LYS A 701 -42.93 -23.27 -28.25
C LYS A 701 -41.69 -23.88 -27.57
N PRO A 702 -41.84 -24.94 -26.77
CA PRO A 702 -40.69 -25.65 -26.22
C PRO A 702 -39.70 -26.11 -27.30
N GLY A 703 -38.40 -25.96 -27.03
CA GLY A 703 -37.31 -26.29 -27.97
C GLY A 703 -36.98 -25.19 -28.98
N THR A 704 -37.61 -24.01 -28.91
CA THR A 704 -37.34 -22.90 -29.84
C THR A 704 -35.93 -22.34 -29.66
N SER A 705 -35.25 -22.09 -30.77
CA SER A 705 -33.93 -21.43 -30.79
C SER A 705 -34.02 -20.08 -31.50
N PHE A 706 -33.31 -19.08 -30.99
CA PHE A 706 -33.16 -17.75 -31.56
C PHE A 706 -31.67 -17.49 -31.80
N LEU A 707 -31.26 -17.46 -33.06
CA LEU A 707 -29.85 -17.34 -33.43
C LEU A 707 -29.59 -15.99 -34.10
N PHE A 708 -28.66 -15.22 -33.54
CA PHE A 708 -28.23 -13.93 -34.04
C PHE A 708 -26.97 -14.09 -34.91
N GLU A 709 -26.95 -13.46 -36.08
CA GLU A 709 -25.80 -13.49 -36.98
C GLU A 709 -24.63 -12.75 -36.33
N ARG A 710 -23.47 -13.41 -36.28
CA ARG A 710 -22.20 -12.83 -35.85
C ARG A 710 -21.84 -11.59 -36.69
N GLY A 711 -21.23 -10.61 -36.04
CA GLY A 711 -20.95 -9.28 -36.61
C GLY A 711 -22.17 -8.34 -36.72
N GLY A 712 -23.34 -8.72 -36.19
CA GLY A 712 -24.52 -7.86 -36.14
C GLY A 712 -24.70 -7.10 -34.82
N VAL A 713 -25.39 -5.96 -34.88
CA VAL A 713 -25.82 -5.15 -33.73
C VAL A 713 -27.35 -5.14 -33.65
N TYR A 714 -27.89 -5.60 -32.53
CA TYR A 714 -29.31 -5.83 -32.33
C TYR A 714 -29.85 -5.00 -31.17
N ARG A 715 -30.71 -4.03 -31.49
CA ARG A 715 -31.22 -3.03 -30.54
C ARG A 715 -32.61 -3.41 -30.02
N GLY A 716 -32.79 -3.48 -28.71
CA GLY A 716 -34.07 -3.76 -28.05
C GLY A 716 -34.00 -4.79 -26.93
N ASN A 717 -35.17 -5.28 -26.50
CA ASN A 717 -35.30 -6.24 -25.41
C ASN A 717 -36.05 -7.52 -25.83
N LEU A 718 -35.75 -8.62 -25.14
CA LEU A 718 -36.30 -9.95 -25.39
C LEU A 718 -36.96 -10.52 -24.12
N SER A 719 -38.02 -11.30 -24.33
CA SER A 719 -38.69 -12.08 -23.27
C SER A 719 -38.17 -13.51 -23.26
N ALA A 720 -37.79 -14.01 -22.09
CA ALA A 720 -37.46 -15.41 -21.82
C ALA A 720 -38.59 -16.05 -20.98
N SER A 721 -39.77 -16.17 -21.58
CA SER A 721 -41.00 -16.62 -20.90
C SER A 721 -41.47 -18.03 -21.26
N GLY A 722 -40.74 -18.76 -22.09
CA GLY A 722 -41.07 -20.14 -22.48
C GLY A 722 -40.19 -21.19 -21.83
N LYS A 723 -40.36 -22.44 -22.28
CA LYS A 723 -39.62 -23.60 -21.78
C LYS A 723 -38.59 -24.07 -22.81
N GLN A 724 -37.42 -24.53 -22.40
CA GLN A 724 -36.42 -25.10 -23.33
C GLN A 724 -36.08 -24.16 -24.50
N ILE A 725 -35.67 -22.92 -24.20
CA ILE A 725 -35.32 -21.91 -25.22
C ILE A 725 -33.80 -21.74 -25.28
N ILE A 726 -33.28 -21.59 -26.49
CA ILE A 726 -31.88 -21.21 -26.72
C ILE A 726 -31.83 -19.81 -27.36
N PHE A 727 -31.10 -18.89 -26.75
CA PHE A 727 -30.64 -17.66 -27.40
C PHE A 727 -29.16 -17.84 -27.71
N GLY A 728 -28.77 -17.70 -28.97
CA GLY A 728 -27.44 -18.06 -29.44
C GLY A 728 -26.97 -17.29 -30.66
N SER A 729 -25.86 -17.72 -31.23
CA SER A 729 -25.27 -17.13 -32.43
C SER A 729 -25.14 -18.12 -33.61
N TYR A 730 -25.04 -17.58 -34.83
CA TYR A 730 -24.68 -18.31 -36.04
C TYR A 730 -23.82 -17.43 -36.98
N GLY A 731 -23.17 -18.04 -37.97
CA GLY A 731 -22.37 -17.31 -38.97
C GLY A 731 -20.92 -17.05 -38.53
N GLU A 732 -20.27 -16.08 -39.18
CA GLU A 732 -18.85 -15.74 -39.02
C GLU A 732 -18.64 -14.31 -38.48
N GLY A 733 -17.47 -14.03 -37.91
CA GLY A 733 -17.10 -12.70 -37.39
C GLY A 733 -17.21 -12.59 -35.87
N GLU A 734 -17.37 -11.37 -35.36
CA GLU A 734 -17.47 -11.09 -33.91
C GLU A 734 -18.79 -11.61 -33.31
N LYS A 735 -18.83 -11.83 -31.99
CA LYS A 735 -20.09 -12.23 -31.33
C LYS A 735 -21.19 -11.18 -31.58
N PRO A 736 -22.45 -11.60 -31.80
CA PRO A 736 -23.56 -10.67 -31.98
C PRO A 736 -23.72 -9.78 -30.75
N VAL A 737 -23.90 -8.47 -30.95
CA VAL A 737 -24.06 -7.51 -29.86
C VAL A 737 -25.54 -7.20 -29.68
N LEU A 738 -26.09 -7.49 -28.50
CA LEU A 738 -27.40 -7.04 -28.08
C LEU A 738 -27.24 -5.81 -27.18
N MET A 739 -28.01 -4.76 -27.44
CA MET A 739 -27.96 -3.52 -26.66
C MET A 739 -29.33 -2.84 -26.55
N GLN A 740 -29.51 -2.00 -25.53
CA GLN A 740 -30.76 -1.24 -25.35
C GLN A 740 -30.75 0.06 -26.14
N SER A 741 -29.59 0.68 -26.31
CA SER A 741 -29.49 1.96 -27.00
C SER A 741 -30.24 1.94 -28.32
N LYS A 742 -31.18 2.88 -28.46
CA LYS A 742 -32.15 2.90 -29.57
C LYS A 742 -31.50 3.22 -30.92
N ARG A 743 -30.42 4.01 -30.90
CA ARG A 743 -29.60 4.37 -32.07
C ARG A 743 -28.31 5.06 -31.61
N ASN A 744 -27.45 5.38 -32.56
CA ASN A 744 -26.37 6.35 -32.35
C ASN A 744 -26.96 7.79 -32.22
N TYR A 745 -26.70 8.47 -31.11
CA TYR A 745 -27.16 9.82 -30.78
C TYR A 745 -26.17 10.93 -31.16
N ALA A 746 -25.13 10.63 -31.94
CA ALA A 746 -24.14 11.59 -32.44
C ALA A 746 -24.67 12.55 -33.53
N ASP A 747 -25.98 12.65 -33.75
CA ASP A 747 -26.52 13.67 -34.66
C ASP A 747 -26.64 15.01 -33.91
N PRO A 748 -25.97 16.10 -34.35
CA PRO A 748 -26.02 17.40 -33.68
C PRO A 748 -27.43 17.95 -33.45
N SER A 749 -28.39 17.60 -34.32
CA SER A 749 -29.77 18.06 -34.22
C SER A 749 -30.52 17.51 -33.00
N LEU A 750 -29.96 16.49 -32.36
CA LEU A 750 -30.52 15.87 -31.15
C LEU A 750 -30.14 16.58 -29.87
N TRP A 751 -29.26 17.58 -29.95
CA TRP A 751 -28.72 18.27 -28.80
C TRP A 751 -28.95 19.76 -28.94
N VAL A 752 -29.67 20.33 -27.98
CA VAL A 752 -29.94 21.77 -27.93
C VAL A 752 -29.29 22.33 -26.67
N GLU A 753 -28.42 23.33 -26.84
CA GLU A 753 -27.84 24.03 -25.69
C GLU A 753 -28.97 24.74 -24.92
N THR A 754 -28.94 24.60 -23.60
CA THR A 754 -29.91 25.21 -22.69
C THR A 754 -29.52 26.64 -22.33
N GLU A 755 -30.28 27.28 -21.44
CA GLU A 755 -29.88 28.55 -20.83
C GLU A 755 -28.62 28.44 -19.96
N TRP A 756 -28.25 27.23 -19.52
CA TRP A 756 -27.03 26.98 -18.78
C TRP A 756 -25.91 26.63 -19.76
N LYS A 757 -24.88 27.48 -19.78
CA LYS A 757 -23.74 27.36 -20.68
C LYS A 757 -23.15 25.94 -20.61
N ASN A 758 -22.85 25.36 -21.78
CA ASN A 758 -22.30 24.02 -21.93
C ASN A 758 -23.23 22.87 -21.50
N VAL A 759 -24.45 23.14 -21.05
CA VAL A 759 -25.44 22.10 -20.74
C VAL A 759 -26.34 21.92 -21.96
N TYR A 760 -26.30 20.72 -22.54
CA TYR A 760 -27.08 20.34 -23.70
C TYR A 760 -28.21 19.40 -23.30
N LYS A 761 -29.42 19.69 -23.77
CA LYS A 761 -30.59 18.84 -23.62
C LYS A 761 -30.77 17.97 -24.85
N CYS A 762 -30.99 16.67 -24.65
CA CYS A 762 -31.44 15.78 -25.72
C CYS A 762 -32.87 16.15 -26.16
N THR A 763 -33.11 16.32 -27.46
CA THR A 763 -34.43 16.65 -27.99
C THR A 763 -35.41 15.47 -27.94
N GLU A 764 -34.88 14.25 -27.84
CA GLU A 764 -35.68 13.04 -27.69
C GLU A 764 -35.82 12.64 -26.22
N ALA A 765 -37.01 12.18 -25.86
CA ALA A 765 -37.26 11.67 -24.52
C ALA A 765 -36.54 10.33 -24.31
N VAL A 766 -35.63 10.29 -23.35
CA VAL A 766 -34.90 9.09 -22.91
C VAL A 766 -35.01 8.97 -21.40
N SER A 767 -35.64 7.89 -20.95
CA SER A 767 -36.10 7.74 -19.57
C SER A 767 -35.09 6.99 -18.73
N ASN A 768 -34.73 7.56 -17.57
CA ASN A 768 -33.96 6.87 -16.52
C ASN A 768 -32.70 6.21 -17.11
N VAL A 769 -31.82 7.06 -17.65
CA VAL A 769 -30.59 6.67 -18.30
C VAL A 769 -29.55 6.27 -17.25
N GLY A 770 -28.93 5.11 -17.44
CA GLY A 770 -27.87 4.61 -16.57
C GLY A 770 -26.47 4.72 -17.15
N VAL A 771 -26.34 4.67 -18.48
CA VAL A 771 -25.03 4.69 -19.13
C VAL A 771 -25.10 5.51 -20.42
N ILE A 772 -24.07 6.32 -20.66
CA ILE A 772 -23.82 6.99 -21.93
C ILE A 772 -22.38 6.69 -22.32
N ALA A 773 -22.18 6.19 -23.53
CA ALA A 773 -20.89 5.85 -24.09
C ALA A 773 -20.59 6.75 -25.31
N PHE A 774 -19.40 7.33 -25.36
CA PHE A 774 -18.95 8.29 -26.39
C PHE A 774 -17.75 7.73 -27.17
N ASP A 775 -17.86 7.63 -28.49
CA ASP A 775 -16.79 7.12 -29.38
C ASP A 775 -16.30 5.69 -29.08
N HIS A 776 -17.11 4.89 -28.36
CA HIS A 776 -16.78 3.48 -28.13
C HIS A 776 -16.86 2.68 -29.43
N ASP A 777 -15.87 1.81 -29.64
CA ASP A 777 -15.98 0.75 -30.63
C ASP A 777 -16.88 -0.37 -30.06
N ILE A 778 -17.91 -0.71 -30.82
CA ILE A 778 -18.91 -1.71 -30.43
C ILE A 778 -18.29 -3.10 -30.33
N TYR A 779 -17.20 -3.38 -31.06
CA TYR A 779 -16.49 -4.66 -31.06
C TYR A 779 -15.09 -4.61 -30.44
N ASP A 780 -14.63 -3.44 -30.00
CA ASP A 780 -13.45 -3.41 -29.14
C ASP A 780 -13.84 -3.88 -27.73
N PHE A 781 -13.05 -4.83 -27.25
CA PHE A 781 -13.12 -5.41 -25.92
C PHE A 781 -11.73 -5.34 -25.26
N SER A 782 -10.76 -4.66 -25.86
CA SER A 782 -9.38 -4.64 -25.38
C SER A 782 -9.25 -3.90 -24.03
N ASP A 783 -8.38 -4.42 -23.18
CA ASP A 783 -8.05 -3.86 -21.85
C ASP A 783 -7.15 -2.60 -21.96
N ALA A 784 -6.83 -2.16 -23.19
CA ALA A 784 -5.73 -1.23 -23.46
C ALA A 784 -6.07 0.23 -23.21
N THR A 785 -7.35 0.60 -23.11
CA THR A 785 -7.77 1.98 -22.88
C THR A 785 -8.80 2.04 -21.77
N TYR A 786 -8.31 2.22 -20.55
CA TYR A 786 -9.10 2.76 -19.42
C TYR A 786 -9.72 4.14 -19.72
N ASP A 787 -9.33 4.75 -20.84
CA ASP A 787 -9.71 6.06 -21.33
C ASP A 787 -10.94 6.04 -22.27
N GLU A 788 -11.71 4.93 -22.32
CA GLU A 788 -13.00 4.95 -23.03
C GLU A 788 -13.93 6.01 -22.41
N LEU A 789 -14.52 6.87 -23.24
CA LEU A 789 -15.26 8.03 -22.80
C LEU A 789 -16.70 7.64 -22.43
N TYR A 790 -17.03 7.67 -21.15
CA TYR A 790 -18.39 7.45 -20.66
C TYR A 790 -18.93 8.65 -19.88
N GLY A 791 -20.25 8.71 -19.76
CA GLY A 791 -20.93 9.75 -19.01
C GLY A 791 -20.87 9.51 -17.50
N LEU A 792 -20.60 10.57 -16.73
CA LEU A 792 -20.67 10.53 -15.27
C LEU A 792 -22.10 10.86 -14.81
N ILE A 793 -22.78 9.87 -14.22
CA ILE A 793 -24.16 10.02 -13.76
C ILE A 793 -24.24 11.00 -12.58
N MET A 794 -25.13 11.99 -12.68
CA MET A 794 -25.50 12.88 -11.59
C MET A 794 -26.95 12.60 -11.21
N ASN A 795 -27.23 12.41 -9.92
CA ASN A 795 -28.57 12.13 -9.41
C ASN A 795 -29.01 13.22 -8.43
N LYS A 796 -30.27 13.65 -8.53
CA LYS A 796 -30.83 14.66 -7.63
C LYS A 796 -30.72 14.22 -6.15
N ASN A 797 -30.43 15.16 -5.27
CA ASN A 797 -30.17 15.00 -3.83
C ASN A 797 -28.97 14.11 -3.48
N THR A 798 -28.15 13.71 -4.46
CA THR A 798 -26.90 13.01 -4.19
C THR A 798 -25.78 14.03 -4.07
N ARG A 799 -25.08 14.05 -2.93
CA ARG A 799 -23.97 14.97 -2.64
C ARG A 799 -24.30 16.46 -2.90
N GLY A 800 -25.53 16.87 -2.64
CA GLY A 800 -25.96 18.27 -2.78
C GLY A 800 -26.35 18.70 -4.20
N PHE A 801 -26.35 17.81 -5.18
CA PHE A 801 -26.78 18.10 -6.56
C PHE A 801 -28.32 18.28 -6.65
N ASP A 802 -28.82 19.40 -7.18
CA ASP A 802 -30.26 19.70 -7.28
C ASP A 802 -30.85 19.55 -8.70
N GLY A 803 -30.03 19.64 -9.75
CA GLY A 803 -30.50 19.47 -11.12
C GLY A 803 -29.52 19.89 -12.21
N PRO A 804 -29.97 19.95 -13.48
CA PRO A 804 -29.11 20.09 -14.65
C PRO A 804 -28.33 21.41 -14.68
N HIS A 805 -28.82 22.44 -13.99
CA HIS A 805 -28.15 23.74 -13.86
C HIS A 805 -26.84 23.69 -13.08
N GLU A 806 -26.59 22.62 -12.32
CA GLU A 806 -25.37 22.40 -11.55
C GLU A 806 -24.39 21.44 -12.23
N LEU A 807 -24.71 20.93 -13.42
CA LEU A 807 -23.75 20.14 -14.19
C LEU A 807 -22.56 21.04 -14.55
N CYS A 808 -21.34 20.59 -14.22
CA CYS A 808 -20.14 21.41 -14.34
C CYS A 808 -18.90 20.64 -14.82
N GLY A 809 -18.91 19.32 -14.72
CA GLY A 809 -17.85 18.44 -15.20
C GLY A 809 -18.15 17.92 -16.60
N ASP A 810 -17.13 17.88 -17.46
CA ASP A 810 -17.27 17.34 -18.81
C ASP A 810 -17.85 15.92 -18.78
N LEU A 811 -18.83 15.66 -19.65
CA LEU A 811 -19.57 14.40 -19.78
C LEU A 811 -20.39 14.00 -18.55
N GLN A 812 -20.58 14.89 -17.57
CA GLN A 812 -21.62 14.69 -16.58
C GLN A 812 -23.00 14.69 -17.25
N PHE A 813 -23.89 13.81 -16.81
CA PHE A 813 -25.24 13.79 -17.31
C PHE A 813 -26.28 13.62 -16.19
N TYR A 814 -27.47 14.13 -16.45
CA TYR A 814 -28.62 14.04 -15.55
C TYR A 814 -29.86 13.60 -16.33
N SER A 815 -30.44 12.47 -15.92
CA SER A 815 -31.69 11.95 -16.45
C SER A 815 -32.83 12.26 -15.49
N VAL A 816 -33.82 13.02 -15.94
CA VAL A 816 -34.92 13.51 -15.08
C VAL A 816 -35.89 12.38 -14.75
N LEU A 817 -36.08 12.15 -13.45
CA LEU A 817 -37.06 11.20 -12.91
C LEU A 817 -38.40 11.87 -12.56
N PRO A 818 -39.48 11.09 -12.37
CA PRO A 818 -40.77 11.62 -11.91
C PRO A 818 -40.65 12.41 -10.60
N GLY A 819 -41.27 13.59 -10.55
CA GLY A 819 -41.37 14.41 -9.33
C GLY A 819 -40.22 15.40 -9.08
N GLU A 820 -39.28 15.57 -10.02
CA GLU A 820 -38.06 16.36 -9.78
C GLU A 820 -38.13 17.84 -10.18
N GLY A 821 -39.27 18.31 -10.70
CA GLY A 821 -39.49 19.72 -11.08
C GLY A 821 -39.08 20.09 -12.50
N TYR A 822 -38.62 19.11 -13.29
CA TYR A 822 -38.32 19.21 -14.72
C TYR A 822 -39.25 18.29 -15.53
N ASN A 823 -39.22 18.36 -16.87
CA ASN A 823 -40.00 17.42 -17.68
C ASN A 823 -39.40 16.02 -17.56
N VAL A 824 -40.23 15.06 -17.15
CA VAL A 824 -39.84 13.65 -17.02
C VAL A 824 -39.31 13.12 -18.35
N ASN A 825 -38.24 12.35 -18.31
CA ASN A 825 -37.51 11.80 -19.47
C ASN A 825 -36.67 12.81 -20.26
N ASP A 826 -36.50 14.04 -19.76
CA ASP A 826 -35.44 14.90 -20.27
C ASP A 826 -34.07 14.32 -19.87
N LEU A 827 -33.09 14.43 -20.77
CA LEU A 827 -31.68 14.12 -20.52
C LEU A 827 -30.83 15.35 -20.79
N TYR A 828 -29.98 15.67 -19.84
CA TYR A 828 -29.01 16.77 -19.93
C TYR A 828 -27.59 16.21 -19.86
N VAL A 829 -26.69 16.73 -20.70
CA VAL A 829 -25.26 16.40 -20.72
C VAL A 829 -24.47 17.71 -20.69
N TYR A 830 -23.45 17.78 -19.84
CA TYR A 830 -22.50 18.88 -19.86
C TYR A 830 -21.33 18.56 -20.80
N SER A 831 -21.09 19.43 -21.78
CA SER A 831 -20.05 19.25 -22.80
C SER A 831 -19.26 20.54 -22.97
N THR A 832 -17.99 20.50 -22.56
CA THR A 832 -17.09 21.66 -22.53
C THR A 832 -16.65 22.13 -23.92
N GLU A 833 -16.69 21.25 -24.92
CA GLU A 833 -16.19 21.50 -26.28
C GLU A 833 -17.33 21.69 -27.30
N GLY A 834 -18.51 22.11 -26.86
CA GLY A 834 -19.65 22.39 -27.73
C GLY A 834 -20.66 21.25 -27.82
N ASN A 835 -21.45 21.22 -28.89
CA ASN A 835 -22.55 20.27 -29.08
C ASN A 835 -22.01 18.82 -29.05
N PRO A 836 -22.53 17.94 -28.17
CA PRO A 836 -22.08 16.55 -28.08
C PRO A 836 -22.14 15.79 -29.42
N GLY A 837 -23.18 16.02 -30.24
CA GLY A 837 -23.32 15.41 -31.55
C GLY A 837 -22.34 15.93 -32.60
N GLU A 838 -21.70 17.08 -32.38
CA GLU A 838 -20.59 17.53 -33.24
C GLU A 838 -19.24 16.99 -32.76
N ARG A 839 -19.11 16.79 -31.45
CA ARG A 839 -17.88 16.39 -30.78
C ARG A 839 -17.56 14.91 -30.96
N PHE A 840 -18.58 14.05 -30.91
CA PHE A 840 -18.42 12.59 -30.93
C PHE A 840 -18.96 11.98 -32.22
N LYS A 841 -18.29 10.94 -32.70
CA LYS A 841 -18.70 10.09 -33.84
C LYS A 841 -19.79 9.09 -33.43
N SER A 842 -19.77 8.63 -32.19
CA SER A 842 -20.83 7.78 -31.64
C SER A 842 -21.24 8.20 -30.24
N ILE A 843 -22.55 8.17 -29.98
CA ILE A 843 -23.12 8.33 -28.64
C ILE A 843 -24.17 7.24 -28.45
N GLU A 844 -23.95 6.33 -27.50
CA GLU A 844 -24.88 5.25 -27.18
C GLU A 844 -25.48 5.49 -25.79
N ILE A 845 -26.81 5.40 -25.65
CA ILE A 845 -27.53 5.77 -24.43
C ILE A 845 -28.34 4.56 -23.95
N GLY A 846 -28.05 4.07 -22.74
CA GLY A 846 -28.76 2.95 -22.12
C GLY A 846 -29.81 3.40 -21.09
N GLU A 847 -31.09 3.15 -21.37
CA GLU A 847 -32.21 3.37 -20.44
C GLU A 847 -32.42 2.18 -19.50
N ARG A 848 -33.27 2.37 -18.48
CA ARG A 848 -33.69 1.35 -17.51
C ARG A 848 -34.52 0.21 -18.11
N VAL A 849 -33.92 -0.65 -18.94
CA VAL A 849 -34.57 -1.80 -19.58
C VAL A 849 -33.61 -2.99 -19.65
N ASN A 850 -34.01 -4.14 -19.10
CA ASN A 850 -33.20 -5.34 -19.22
C ASN A 850 -33.16 -5.83 -20.68
N ILE A 851 -31.99 -6.29 -21.16
CA ILE A 851 -31.88 -6.79 -22.53
C ILE A 851 -32.64 -8.12 -22.67
N ILE A 852 -32.46 -9.05 -21.73
CA ILE A 852 -33.27 -10.28 -21.64
C ILE A 852 -33.94 -10.34 -20.27
N ALA A 853 -35.26 -10.51 -20.25
CA ALA A 853 -36.04 -10.57 -19.01
C ALA A 853 -37.11 -11.66 -19.02
N GLY A 854 -37.54 -12.11 -17.84
CA GLY A 854 -38.61 -13.12 -17.73
C GLY A 854 -38.60 -13.91 -16.43
N SER A 855 -39.26 -15.06 -16.44
CA SER A 855 -39.22 -16.07 -15.36
C SER A 855 -39.12 -17.46 -16.02
N PRO A 856 -37.95 -17.76 -16.62
CA PRO A 856 -37.78 -18.90 -17.51
C PRO A 856 -37.70 -20.26 -16.81
N ALA A 857 -37.95 -21.32 -17.58
CA ALA A 857 -37.66 -22.70 -17.19
C ALA A 857 -36.95 -23.44 -18.34
N GLY A 858 -35.68 -23.81 -18.17
CA GLY A 858 -34.89 -24.44 -19.24
C GLY A 858 -34.46 -23.42 -20.30
N VAL A 859 -33.68 -22.41 -19.93
CA VAL A 859 -33.19 -21.41 -20.90
C VAL A 859 -31.68 -21.43 -20.96
N THR A 860 -31.13 -21.44 -22.17
CA THR A 860 -29.70 -21.28 -22.44
C THR A 860 -29.49 -19.99 -23.21
N ILE A 861 -28.60 -19.14 -22.70
CA ILE A 861 -28.09 -17.95 -23.38
C ILE A 861 -26.60 -18.23 -23.62
N ASP A 862 -26.23 -18.30 -24.89
CA ASP A 862 -24.89 -18.69 -25.32
C ASP A 862 -24.32 -17.71 -26.34
N ASN A 863 -23.01 -17.45 -26.27
CA ASN A 863 -22.24 -16.83 -27.36
C ASN A 863 -22.76 -15.45 -27.83
N ILE A 864 -23.24 -14.62 -26.90
CA ILE A 864 -23.77 -13.28 -27.17
C ILE A 864 -22.99 -12.21 -26.38
N SER A 865 -22.82 -11.03 -26.98
CA SER A 865 -22.27 -9.85 -26.31
C SER A 865 -23.41 -8.90 -25.90
N PHE A 866 -23.37 -8.35 -24.69
CA PHE A 866 -24.34 -7.42 -24.13
C PHE A 866 -23.67 -6.07 -23.87
N LYS A 867 -24.24 -4.98 -24.43
CA LYS A 867 -23.73 -3.61 -24.25
C LYS A 867 -24.86 -2.60 -23.98
N PHE A 868 -24.52 -1.48 -23.34
CA PHE A 868 -25.31 -0.24 -23.28
C PHE A 868 -26.78 -0.42 -22.94
N THR A 869 -27.04 -0.98 -21.75
CA THR A 869 -28.32 -0.84 -21.06
C THR A 869 -28.12 -0.17 -19.70
N GLY A 870 -29.07 0.65 -19.28
CA GLY A 870 -29.11 1.17 -17.92
C GLY A 870 -29.66 0.16 -16.90
N GLY A 871 -30.28 -0.94 -17.35
CA GLY A 871 -30.78 -2.04 -16.52
C GLY A 871 -29.84 -3.25 -16.49
N HIS A 872 -30.41 -4.47 -16.52
CA HIS A 872 -29.63 -5.71 -16.55
C HIS A 872 -29.31 -6.20 -17.96
N GLY A 873 -28.18 -6.87 -18.14
CA GLY A 873 -27.97 -7.71 -19.32
C GLY A 873 -29.03 -8.82 -19.36
N VAL A 874 -29.06 -9.64 -18.31
CA VAL A 874 -30.05 -10.69 -18.09
C VAL A 874 -30.67 -10.50 -16.71
N GLY A 875 -32.00 -10.36 -16.62
CA GLY A 875 -32.70 -10.16 -15.35
C GLY A 875 -33.95 -11.04 -15.23
N PHE A 876 -33.92 -12.03 -14.35
CA PHE A 876 -34.98 -13.02 -14.18
C PHE A 876 -35.64 -13.00 -12.81
N GLY A 877 -36.95 -13.23 -12.78
CA GLY A 877 -37.67 -13.61 -11.56
C GLY A 877 -37.37 -15.07 -11.18
N THR A 878 -38.29 -15.72 -10.48
CA THR A 878 -38.14 -17.14 -10.15
C THR A 878 -37.95 -17.99 -11.41
N CYS A 879 -36.89 -18.80 -11.46
CA CYS A 879 -36.54 -19.58 -12.64
C CYS A 879 -36.06 -21.00 -12.32
N SER A 880 -35.93 -21.85 -13.34
CA SER A 880 -35.29 -23.16 -13.22
C SER A 880 -34.49 -23.52 -14.48
N ASP A 881 -33.41 -24.29 -14.34
CA ASP A 881 -32.58 -24.76 -15.44
C ASP A 881 -32.14 -23.64 -16.41
N VAL A 882 -31.53 -22.59 -15.87
CA VAL A 882 -31.00 -21.45 -16.63
C VAL A 882 -29.49 -21.56 -16.75
N THR A 883 -28.98 -21.48 -17.97
CA THR A 883 -27.54 -21.38 -18.26
C THR A 883 -27.25 -20.10 -19.03
N VAL A 884 -26.30 -19.31 -18.54
CA VAL A 884 -25.71 -18.17 -19.26
C VAL A 884 -24.24 -18.47 -19.44
N THR A 885 -23.80 -18.65 -20.69
CA THR A 885 -22.43 -19.12 -20.97
C THR A 885 -21.81 -18.54 -22.23
N ASN A 886 -20.48 -18.46 -22.26
CA ASN A 886 -19.69 -17.96 -23.38
C ASN A 886 -20.11 -16.54 -23.83
N CYS A 887 -20.70 -15.76 -22.94
CA CYS A 887 -21.19 -14.41 -23.22
C CYS A 887 -20.20 -13.36 -22.74
N ILE A 888 -20.27 -12.17 -23.35
CA ILE A 888 -19.52 -10.99 -22.94
C ILE A 888 -20.53 -9.95 -22.46
N PHE A 889 -20.33 -9.40 -21.28
CA PHE A 889 -21.15 -8.32 -20.72
C PHE A 889 -20.25 -7.10 -20.52
N SER A 890 -20.62 -5.95 -21.08
CA SER A 890 -19.80 -4.74 -20.97
C SER A 890 -20.62 -3.47 -20.94
N TRP A 891 -20.22 -2.50 -20.10
CA TRP A 891 -20.85 -1.17 -20.02
C TRP A 891 -22.35 -1.22 -19.73
N LEU A 892 -22.72 -1.85 -18.62
CA LEU A 892 -24.11 -2.08 -18.22
C LEU A 892 -24.44 -1.45 -16.87
N GLY A 893 -25.67 -0.96 -16.74
CA GLY A 893 -26.28 -0.51 -15.51
C GLY A 893 -26.29 1.00 -15.29
N GLY A 894 -26.50 1.42 -14.04
CA GLY A 894 -26.45 2.81 -13.60
C GLY A 894 -27.81 3.50 -13.50
N SER A 895 -28.90 2.89 -13.97
CA SER A 895 -30.24 3.50 -13.83
C SER A 895 -30.67 3.56 -12.38
N VAL A 896 -31.60 4.46 -12.06
CA VAL A 896 -32.20 4.56 -10.72
C VAL A 896 -33.29 3.50 -10.54
N LEU A 897 -33.10 2.62 -9.55
CA LEU A 897 -34.04 1.60 -9.10
C LEU A 897 -35.19 2.22 -8.29
N SER A 898 -34.85 3.03 -7.28
CA SER A 898 -35.80 3.66 -6.35
C SER A 898 -35.26 4.96 -5.73
N GLN A 899 -36.18 5.87 -5.36
CA GLN A 899 -35.91 7.07 -4.57
C GLN A 899 -36.35 6.81 -3.11
N ASN A 900 -35.45 6.95 -2.13
CA ASN A 900 -35.77 6.72 -0.72
C ASN A 900 -36.43 7.94 -0.07
N ASN A 901 -37.19 7.72 1.02
CA ASN A 901 -37.75 8.78 1.87
C ASN A 901 -36.62 9.56 2.56
N GLY A 902 -36.18 10.66 1.94
CA GLY A 902 -35.03 11.45 2.40
C GLY A 902 -34.09 11.91 1.29
N GLY A 903 -34.33 11.51 0.02
CA GLY A 903 -33.62 12.03 -1.16
C GLY A 903 -32.51 11.14 -1.70
N ALA A 904 -32.01 10.15 -0.95
CA ALA A 904 -31.00 9.22 -1.46
C ALA A 904 -31.57 8.31 -2.57
N VAL A 905 -30.88 8.22 -3.70
CA VAL A 905 -31.24 7.31 -4.80
C VAL A 905 -30.49 5.99 -4.67
N THR A 906 -31.13 4.91 -5.12
CA THR A 906 -30.49 3.61 -5.30
C THR A 906 -30.39 3.34 -6.80
N ASN A 907 -29.16 3.24 -7.31
CA ASN A 907 -28.89 2.83 -8.69
C ASN A 907 -28.59 1.33 -8.75
N TYR A 908 -28.81 0.72 -9.91
CA TYR A 908 -28.65 -0.73 -10.10
C TYR A 908 -28.18 -1.05 -11.52
N GLY A 909 -27.84 -2.31 -11.76
CA GLY A 909 -27.61 -2.83 -13.11
C GLY A 909 -26.52 -3.90 -13.16
N ASN A 910 -26.99 -5.14 -13.13
CA ASN A 910 -26.19 -6.36 -13.12
C ASN A 910 -25.97 -6.95 -14.53
N ALA A 911 -24.88 -7.70 -14.73
CA ALA A 911 -24.73 -8.48 -15.96
C ALA A 911 -25.73 -9.64 -16.00
N VAL A 912 -25.79 -10.46 -14.94
CA VAL A 912 -26.80 -11.52 -14.78
C VAL A 912 -27.41 -11.49 -13.38
N GLU A 913 -28.72 -11.33 -13.28
CA GLU A 913 -29.44 -11.35 -12.01
C GLU A 913 -30.64 -12.30 -12.02
N ILE A 914 -30.84 -12.98 -10.88
CA ILE A 914 -32.11 -13.56 -10.46
C ILE A 914 -32.63 -12.85 -9.20
N TYR A 915 -33.86 -12.32 -9.25
CA TYR A 915 -34.56 -11.68 -8.12
C TYR A 915 -35.68 -12.56 -7.52
N GLY A 916 -35.39 -13.84 -7.27
CA GLY A 916 -36.38 -14.85 -6.88
C GLY A 916 -35.78 -16.18 -6.43
N GLY A 917 -36.61 -17.23 -6.45
CA GLY A 917 -36.14 -18.60 -6.24
C GLY A 917 -35.49 -19.17 -7.49
N CYS A 918 -34.58 -20.13 -7.34
CA CYS A 918 -33.94 -20.79 -8.47
C CYS A 918 -33.64 -22.27 -8.17
N ASP A 919 -33.72 -23.10 -9.21
CA ASP A 919 -33.26 -24.50 -9.21
C ASP A 919 -32.51 -24.76 -10.52
N GLY A 920 -31.18 -24.85 -10.46
CA GLY A 920 -30.34 -24.94 -11.65
C GLY A 920 -30.08 -23.55 -12.26
N TYR A 921 -29.26 -22.74 -11.60
CA TYR A 921 -28.80 -21.45 -12.11
C TYR A 921 -27.30 -21.51 -12.37
N PHE A 922 -26.92 -21.45 -13.64
CA PHE A 922 -25.55 -21.68 -14.10
C PHE A 922 -25.04 -20.46 -14.87
N VAL A 923 -24.08 -19.75 -14.29
CA VAL A 923 -23.35 -18.66 -14.93
C VAL A 923 -21.92 -19.12 -15.14
N GLU A 924 -21.60 -19.48 -16.37
CA GLU A 924 -20.40 -20.27 -16.68
C GLU A 924 -19.62 -19.72 -17.86
N ASN A 925 -18.30 -19.59 -17.73
CA ASN A 925 -17.41 -19.18 -18.83
C ASN A 925 -17.84 -17.87 -19.51
N ASN A 926 -18.16 -16.84 -18.73
CA ASN A 926 -18.49 -15.50 -19.25
C ASN A 926 -17.38 -14.51 -18.95
N TRP A 927 -17.33 -13.45 -19.76
CA TRP A 927 -16.54 -12.26 -19.47
C TRP A 927 -17.48 -11.11 -19.09
N MET A 928 -17.30 -10.54 -17.91
CA MET A 928 -18.11 -9.46 -17.36
C MET A 928 -17.19 -8.29 -17.00
N TYR A 929 -17.30 -7.22 -17.77
CA TYR A 929 -16.38 -6.08 -17.80
C TYR A 929 -17.17 -4.78 -17.57
N GLN A 930 -16.70 -3.84 -16.74
CA GLN A 930 -17.35 -2.52 -16.59
C GLN A 930 -18.86 -2.61 -16.26
N ILE A 931 -19.20 -3.29 -15.17
CA ILE A 931 -20.59 -3.45 -14.71
C ILE A 931 -20.85 -2.51 -13.54
N TYR A 932 -21.96 -1.76 -13.60
CA TYR A 932 -22.27 -0.71 -12.62
C TYR A 932 -22.47 -1.26 -11.20
N ASP A 933 -23.16 -2.40 -11.09
CA ASP A 933 -23.54 -3.03 -9.83
C ASP A 933 -22.83 -4.37 -9.67
N THR A 934 -23.47 -5.50 -9.94
CA THR A 934 -22.91 -6.85 -9.75
C THR A 934 -22.72 -7.59 -11.07
N ALA A 935 -21.60 -8.30 -11.23
CA ALA A 935 -21.39 -9.17 -12.38
C ALA A 935 -22.46 -10.29 -12.42
N ALA A 936 -22.54 -11.12 -11.38
CA ALA A 936 -23.55 -12.17 -11.31
C ALA A 936 -24.19 -12.28 -9.92
N THR A 937 -25.52 -12.43 -9.88
CA THR A 937 -26.25 -12.46 -8.62
C THR A 937 -27.51 -13.34 -8.63
N HIS A 938 -27.74 -14.02 -7.51
CA HIS A 938 -29.05 -14.59 -7.17
C HIS A 938 -29.48 -14.04 -5.81
N GLN A 939 -30.49 -13.19 -5.82
CA GLN A 939 -30.86 -12.43 -4.64
C GLN A 939 -32.36 -12.37 -4.39
N ARG A 940 -32.71 -12.25 -3.10
CA ARG A 940 -34.06 -11.89 -2.69
C ARG A 940 -34.05 -11.10 -1.38
N SER A 941 -34.36 -9.81 -1.52
CA SER A 941 -34.52 -8.86 -0.42
C SER A 941 -35.80 -9.09 0.41
N ALA A 942 -35.75 -8.61 1.66
CA ALA A 942 -36.75 -8.70 2.72
C ALA A 942 -38.19 -8.80 2.18
N SER A 943 -38.73 -10.02 2.14
CA SER A 943 -40.02 -10.32 1.50
C SER A 943 -40.89 -11.27 2.33
N THR A 944 -42.21 -11.23 2.14
CA THR A 944 -43.16 -12.09 2.86
C THR A 944 -43.51 -13.33 2.04
N GLY A 945 -42.52 -14.11 1.59
CA GLY A 945 -42.78 -15.29 0.76
C GLY A 945 -41.64 -16.31 0.75
N ASN A 946 -41.97 -17.56 0.40
CA ASN A 946 -40.99 -18.65 0.30
C ASN A 946 -39.96 -18.37 -0.81
N CYS A 947 -38.70 -18.69 -0.55
CA CYS A 947 -37.61 -18.56 -1.50
C CYS A 947 -36.61 -19.72 -1.34
N ILE A 948 -36.57 -20.58 -2.33
CA ILE A 948 -35.61 -21.69 -2.42
C ILE A 948 -34.66 -21.35 -3.56
N GLN A 949 -33.38 -21.27 -3.25
CA GLN A 949 -32.29 -21.06 -4.18
C GLN A 949 -31.39 -22.29 -4.08
N LYS A 950 -31.37 -23.12 -5.11
CA LYS A 950 -30.63 -24.38 -5.10
C LYS A 950 -29.95 -24.69 -6.40
N ASN A 951 -28.88 -25.48 -6.33
CA ASN A 951 -28.09 -25.91 -7.48
C ASN A 951 -27.60 -24.72 -8.31
N VAL A 952 -26.82 -23.85 -7.67
CA VAL A 952 -26.25 -22.63 -8.28
C VAL A 952 -24.78 -22.85 -8.63
N ARG A 953 -24.36 -22.44 -9.81
CA ARG A 953 -22.95 -22.51 -10.26
C ARG A 953 -22.48 -21.16 -10.79
N TYR A 954 -21.37 -20.69 -10.25
CA TYR A 954 -20.53 -19.65 -10.81
C TYR A 954 -19.20 -20.30 -11.19
N THR A 955 -19.02 -20.67 -12.47
CA THR A 955 -17.84 -21.45 -12.88
C THR A 955 -17.08 -20.78 -14.02
N GLY A 956 -15.79 -20.54 -13.84
CA GLY A 956 -14.91 -20.15 -14.94
C GLY A 956 -15.16 -18.75 -15.53
N ASN A 957 -15.78 -17.84 -14.78
CA ASN A 957 -16.06 -16.48 -15.25
C ASN A 957 -14.87 -15.54 -15.01
N LEU A 958 -14.65 -14.63 -15.95
CA LEU A 958 -13.77 -13.47 -15.77
C LEU A 958 -14.63 -12.26 -15.45
N MET A 959 -14.48 -11.71 -14.25
CA MET A 959 -15.23 -10.56 -13.74
C MET A 959 -14.24 -9.46 -13.38
N GLU A 960 -14.24 -8.38 -14.15
CA GLU A 960 -13.24 -7.32 -14.02
C GLU A 960 -13.86 -5.92 -14.11
N TYR A 961 -13.36 -4.99 -13.31
CA TYR A 961 -13.86 -3.60 -13.26
C TYR A 961 -15.35 -3.50 -12.97
N VAL A 962 -15.81 -4.36 -12.07
CA VAL A 962 -17.18 -4.37 -11.57
C VAL A 962 -17.21 -3.69 -10.20
N PHE A 963 -18.38 -3.15 -9.81
CA PHE A 963 -18.55 -2.71 -8.43
C PHE A 963 -18.58 -3.94 -7.51
N TRP A 964 -19.41 -4.94 -7.83
CA TRP A 964 -19.47 -6.23 -7.14
C TRP A 964 -19.24 -7.39 -8.13
N GLY A 965 -18.52 -8.42 -7.70
CA GLY A 965 -18.27 -9.60 -8.53
C GLY A 965 -19.43 -10.59 -8.48
N ILE A 966 -19.47 -11.38 -7.42
CA ILE A 966 -20.58 -12.30 -7.13
C ILE A 966 -21.31 -11.81 -5.88
N GLU A 967 -22.63 -11.69 -5.99
CA GLU A 967 -23.50 -11.33 -4.87
C GLU A 967 -24.63 -12.35 -4.73
N PHE A 968 -24.87 -12.86 -3.53
CA PHE A 968 -26.10 -13.58 -3.27
C PHE A 968 -26.58 -13.45 -1.84
N TYR A 969 -27.91 -13.36 -1.70
CA TYR A 969 -28.57 -13.30 -0.41
C TYR A 969 -30.05 -13.69 -0.49
N ASN A 970 -30.56 -14.22 0.62
CA ASN A 970 -31.96 -14.63 0.76
C ASN A 970 -32.47 -14.15 2.13
N SER A 971 -32.83 -12.88 2.22
CA SER A 971 -33.07 -12.21 3.50
C SER A 971 -34.50 -12.42 4.01
N PRO A 972 -34.70 -12.75 5.32
CA PRO A 972 -36.02 -12.84 5.94
C PRO A 972 -36.74 -11.49 5.93
N PRO A 973 -38.09 -11.47 6.01
CA PRO A 973 -38.83 -10.23 6.21
C PRO A 973 -38.45 -9.57 7.53
N THR A 974 -38.54 -8.24 7.58
CA THR A 974 -38.36 -7.50 8.84
C THR A 974 -39.56 -7.70 9.77
N ALA A 975 -39.40 -7.41 11.07
CA ALA A 975 -40.52 -7.48 12.03
C ALA A 975 -41.70 -6.57 11.62
N ASP A 976 -41.40 -5.42 11.02
CA ASP A 976 -42.40 -4.48 10.48
C ASP A 976 -43.15 -5.08 9.29
N MET A 977 -42.46 -5.78 8.38
CA MET A 977 -43.08 -6.48 7.25
C MET A 977 -44.01 -7.61 7.70
N LEU A 978 -43.77 -8.18 8.88
CA LEU A 978 -44.61 -9.20 9.49
C LEU A 978 -45.73 -8.62 10.39
N GLY A 979 -45.79 -7.30 10.56
CA GLY A 979 -46.71 -6.67 11.52
C GLY A 979 -46.50 -7.13 12.97
N GLY A 980 -45.27 -7.47 13.34
CA GLY A 980 -44.91 -8.06 14.63
C GLY A 980 -45.18 -9.57 14.76
N GLY A 981 -45.61 -10.23 13.67
CA GLY A 981 -45.77 -11.67 13.59
C GLY A 981 -44.44 -12.45 13.53
N LYS A 982 -44.52 -13.79 13.53
CA LYS A 982 -43.36 -14.67 13.30
C LYS A 982 -43.15 -14.88 11.81
N ASP A 983 -41.89 -15.01 11.38
CA ASP A 983 -41.58 -15.49 10.05
C ASP A 983 -42.03 -16.95 9.92
N ILE A 984 -42.89 -17.23 8.94
CA ILE A 984 -43.41 -18.57 8.63
C ILE A 984 -42.94 -19.06 7.26
N TYR A 985 -42.13 -18.27 6.56
CA TYR A 985 -41.70 -18.56 5.19
C TYR A 985 -40.44 -19.42 5.17
N THR A 986 -40.39 -20.36 4.23
CA THR A 986 -39.22 -21.19 4.00
C THR A 986 -38.19 -20.44 3.14
N ARG A 987 -36.96 -20.32 3.67
CA ARG A 987 -35.82 -19.69 2.99
C ARG A 987 -34.61 -20.60 3.04
N ILE A 988 -34.24 -21.12 1.88
CA ILE A 988 -33.14 -22.07 1.74
C ILE A 988 -32.22 -21.57 0.64
N THR A 989 -30.92 -21.57 0.94
CA THR A 989 -29.85 -21.40 -0.06
C THR A 989 -28.96 -22.64 0.04
N GLU A 990 -29.02 -23.51 -0.97
CA GLU A 990 -28.33 -24.80 -0.93
C GLU A 990 -27.56 -25.11 -2.22
N ASP A 991 -26.48 -25.87 -2.10
CA ASP A 991 -25.67 -26.33 -3.23
C ASP A 991 -25.20 -25.18 -4.15
N VAL A 992 -24.64 -24.12 -3.56
CA VAL A 992 -24.00 -23.01 -4.30
C VAL A 992 -22.52 -23.31 -4.47
N ILE A 993 -22.02 -23.37 -5.72
CA ILE A 993 -20.60 -23.63 -6.00
C ILE A 993 -20.03 -22.48 -6.83
N SER A 994 -18.96 -21.86 -6.31
CA SER A 994 -18.15 -20.85 -6.99
C SER A 994 -16.75 -21.40 -7.23
N ARG A 995 -16.31 -21.53 -8.49
CA ARG A 995 -14.97 -22.07 -8.78
C ARG A 995 -14.36 -21.62 -10.10
N TYR A 996 -13.03 -21.57 -10.14
CA TYR A 996 -12.25 -21.21 -11.33
C TYR A 996 -12.56 -19.82 -11.88
N ASN A 997 -13.18 -18.95 -11.07
CA ASN A 997 -13.46 -17.57 -11.48
C ASN A 997 -12.24 -16.70 -11.22
N VAL A 998 -12.07 -15.68 -12.06
CA VAL A 998 -11.16 -14.57 -11.82
C VAL A 998 -12.00 -13.33 -11.56
N LEU A 999 -12.04 -12.89 -10.30
CA LEU A 999 -12.70 -11.68 -9.87
C LEU A 999 -11.61 -10.67 -9.58
N ARG A 1000 -11.52 -9.59 -10.35
CA ARG A 1000 -10.40 -8.67 -10.25
C ARG A 1000 -10.76 -7.21 -10.45
N LEU A 1001 -9.94 -6.34 -9.89
CA LEU A 1001 -9.98 -4.89 -10.11
C LEU A 1001 -11.36 -4.31 -9.76
N GLY A 1002 -11.94 -4.83 -8.68
CA GLY A 1002 -13.19 -4.33 -8.15
C GLY A 1002 -13.02 -2.89 -7.65
N GLY A 1003 -13.96 -2.01 -7.95
CA GLY A 1003 -13.87 -0.61 -7.50
C GLY A 1003 -13.13 0.31 -8.46
N TYR A 1004 -12.39 -0.25 -9.41
CA TYR A 1004 -11.65 0.52 -10.41
C TYR A 1004 -12.50 0.85 -11.67
N GLY A 1005 -13.64 0.18 -11.86
CA GLY A 1005 -14.53 0.41 -13.00
C GLY A 1005 -15.45 1.64 -12.87
N TRP A 1006 -16.07 2.03 -13.99
CA TRP A 1006 -16.90 3.24 -14.11
C TRP A 1006 -18.06 3.32 -13.10
N GLY A 1007 -18.72 2.17 -12.84
CA GLY A 1007 -19.79 2.09 -11.85
C GLY A 1007 -19.33 2.50 -10.44
N SER A 1008 -18.09 2.17 -10.12
CA SER A 1008 -17.52 2.44 -8.80
C SER A 1008 -17.17 3.92 -8.63
N ILE A 1009 -16.78 4.61 -9.70
CA ILE A 1009 -16.46 6.05 -9.64
C ILE A 1009 -17.68 6.86 -9.16
N THR A 1010 -18.87 6.51 -9.63
CA THR A 1010 -20.12 7.14 -9.16
C THR A 1010 -20.50 6.72 -7.73
N ARG A 1011 -20.06 5.53 -7.29
CA ARG A 1011 -20.36 4.92 -5.98
C ARG A 1011 -19.23 5.03 -4.95
N PHE A 1012 -18.36 6.04 -5.06
CA PHE A 1012 -17.25 6.31 -4.13
C PHE A 1012 -16.14 5.26 -4.12
N ARG A 1013 -15.80 4.72 -5.29
CA ARG A 1013 -14.68 3.80 -5.55
C ARG A 1013 -14.59 2.55 -4.68
N ALA A 1014 -15.48 2.28 -3.72
CA ALA A 1014 -15.47 1.07 -2.92
C ALA A 1014 -16.02 -0.14 -3.71
N SER A 1015 -15.64 -1.37 -3.36
CA SER A 1015 -16.08 -2.57 -4.08
C SER A 1015 -16.09 -3.84 -3.24
N GLN A 1016 -16.89 -4.81 -3.67
CA GLN A 1016 -17.00 -6.12 -3.03
C GLN A 1016 -16.93 -7.24 -4.06
N LEU A 1017 -15.79 -7.93 -4.20
CA LEU A 1017 -15.67 -8.97 -5.23
C LEU A 1017 -16.56 -10.18 -4.95
N TYR A 1018 -16.73 -10.55 -3.68
CA TYR A 1018 -17.58 -11.67 -3.29
C TYR A 1018 -18.44 -11.33 -2.08
N CYS A 1019 -19.75 -11.55 -2.17
CA CYS A 1019 -20.71 -11.34 -1.09
C CYS A 1019 -21.68 -12.52 -0.98
N GLY A 1020 -21.65 -13.21 0.17
CA GLY A 1020 -22.57 -14.30 0.53
C GLY A 1020 -23.48 -13.92 1.70
N SER A 1021 -24.24 -12.83 1.56
CA SER A 1021 -25.04 -12.23 2.65
C SER A 1021 -26.30 -13.07 3.02
N THR A 1022 -26.19 -14.26 3.61
CA THR A 1022 -27.37 -15.06 3.94
C THR A 1022 -27.84 -14.96 5.40
N LEU A 1023 -29.11 -14.61 5.57
CA LEU A 1023 -29.88 -14.72 6.83
C LEU A 1023 -30.88 -15.90 6.79
N SER A 1024 -30.70 -16.81 5.82
CA SER A 1024 -31.49 -18.03 5.58
C SER A 1024 -30.73 -19.30 5.96
N ASP A 1025 -31.41 -20.46 5.93
CA ASP A 1025 -30.74 -21.75 6.11
C ASP A 1025 -29.81 -22.05 4.92
N GLN A 1026 -28.49 -22.00 5.15
CA GLN A 1026 -27.46 -22.33 4.16
C GLN A 1026 -26.97 -23.78 4.29
N LYS A 1027 -26.81 -24.47 3.15
CA LYS A 1027 -26.28 -25.85 3.11
C LYS A 1027 -25.37 -26.04 1.88
N ASN A 1028 -24.29 -26.81 2.04
CA ASN A 1028 -23.43 -27.26 0.94
C ASN A 1028 -22.93 -26.13 0.00
N CYS A 1029 -22.54 -24.99 0.56
CA CYS A 1029 -21.97 -23.89 -0.23
C CYS A 1029 -20.44 -24.01 -0.26
N LYS A 1030 -19.83 -23.90 -1.45
CA LYS A 1030 -18.38 -24.11 -1.64
C LYS A 1030 -17.78 -23.09 -2.61
N THR A 1031 -16.66 -22.49 -2.19
CA THR A 1031 -15.85 -21.56 -2.98
C THR A 1031 -14.42 -22.07 -3.10
N GLU A 1032 -14.03 -22.57 -4.28
CA GLU A 1032 -12.70 -23.16 -4.48
C GLU A 1032 -12.01 -22.74 -5.76
N TYR A 1033 -10.68 -22.64 -5.72
CA TYR A 1033 -9.87 -22.26 -6.90
C TYR A 1033 -10.37 -20.97 -7.58
N ASN A 1034 -10.78 -19.96 -6.83
CA ASN A 1034 -11.04 -18.63 -7.37
C ASN A 1034 -9.83 -17.73 -7.17
N ILE A 1035 -9.68 -16.75 -8.05
CA ILE A 1035 -8.70 -15.67 -7.93
C ILE A 1035 -9.46 -14.40 -7.57
N PHE A 1036 -9.19 -13.85 -6.39
CA PHE A 1036 -9.67 -12.55 -5.94
C PHE A 1036 -8.51 -11.57 -6.03
N ASP A 1037 -8.45 -10.76 -7.09
CA ASP A 1037 -7.34 -9.84 -7.37
C ASP A 1037 -7.74 -8.37 -7.26
N ARG A 1038 -7.44 -7.77 -6.11
CA ARG A 1038 -7.61 -6.34 -5.77
C ARG A 1038 -9.05 -5.84 -5.82
N ALA A 1039 -9.44 -5.19 -4.74
CA ALA A 1039 -10.65 -4.40 -4.66
C ALA A 1039 -10.32 -3.10 -3.92
N ILE A 1040 -10.76 -1.95 -4.44
CA ILE A 1040 -10.69 -0.72 -3.66
C ILE A 1040 -11.70 -0.85 -2.51
N SER A 1041 -11.24 -0.65 -1.28
CA SER A 1041 -12.04 -0.86 -0.08
C SER A 1041 -11.83 0.21 0.98
N GLU A 1042 -12.21 1.44 0.63
CA GLU A 1042 -12.17 2.61 1.53
C GLU A 1042 -13.30 2.60 2.58
N ALA A 1043 -14.35 1.79 2.38
CA ALA A 1043 -15.45 1.64 3.34
C ALA A 1043 -15.28 0.35 4.17
N GLU A 1044 -15.62 0.41 5.45
CA GLU A 1044 -15.43 -0.66 6.46
C GLU A 1044 -15.97 -2.03 6.04
N TRP A 1045 -17.04 -2.07 5.24
CA TRP A 1045 -17.70 -3.30 4.78
C TRP A 1045 -17.32 -3.79 3.37
N THR A 1046 -16.37 -3.11 2.71
CA THR A 1046 -15.94 -3.44 1.34
C THR A 1046 -14.61 -4.17 1.33
N GLY A 1047 -14.28 -4.92 0.26
CA GLY A 1047 -13.06 -5.72 0.18
C GLY A 1047 -13.10 -6.82 -0.87
N LEU A 1048 -12.28 -7.84 -0.68
CA LEU A 1048 -12.33 -9.06 -1.49
C LEU A 1048 -13.58 -9.89 -1.16
N ILE A 1049 -13.87 -10.09 0.13
CA ILE A 1049 -14.90 -10.99 0.62
C ILE A 1049 -15.78 -10.37 1.70
N TYR A 1050 -17.09 -10.57 1.61
CA TYR A 1050 -18.08 -10.24 2.63
C TYR A 1050 -18.95 -11.46 2.91
N LEU A 1051 -18.76 -12.05 4.08
CA LEU A 1051 -19.55 -13.14 4.64
C LEU A 1051 -19.99 -12.79 6.07
N PRO A 1052 -21.29 -12.94 6.39
CA PRO A 1052 -21.78 -12.76 7.76
C PRO A 1052 -21.34 -13.91 8.67
N SER A 1053 -21.42 -13.71 10.00
CA SER A 1053 -20.95 -14.68 11.00
C SER A 1053 -21.65 -16.04 10.98
N ASN A 1054 -22.82 -16.12 10.36
CA ASN A 1054 -23.60 -17.35 10.23
C ASN A 1054 -23.40 -18.05 8.87
N ALA A 1055 -22.51 -17.57 8.00
CA ALA A 1055 -22.22 -18.21 6.72
C ALA A 1055 -21.58 -19.59 6.95
N THR A 1056 -22.13 -20.63 6.30
CA THR A 1056 -21.63 -22.01 6.39
C THR A 1056 -20.75 -22.41 5.21
N GLU A 1057 -20.45 -21.46 4.34
CA GLU A 1057 -19.68 -21.66 3.12
C GLU A 1057 -18.24 -22.13 3.39
N GLU A 1058 -17.80 -23.13 2.62
CA GLU A 1058 -16.46 -23.71 2.69
C GLU A 1058 -15.55 -23.09 1.61
N HIS A 1059 -14.42 -22.54 2.03
CA HIS A 1059 -13.42 -21.98 1.12
C HIS A 1059 -12.18 -22.89 1.06
N ASP A 1060 -11.66 -23.17 -0.13
CA ASP A 1060 -10.47 -24.00 -0.32
C ASP A 1060 -9.66 -23.60 -1.57
N LYS A 1061 -8.35 -23.41 -1.44
CA LYS A 1061 -7.40 -23.23 -2.57
C LYS A 1061 -7.65 -21.98 -3.41
N ASN A 1062 -8.13 -20.92 -2.79
CA ASN A 1062 -8.31 -19.64 -3.49
C ASN A 1062 -7.01 -18.82 -3.47
N ILE A 1063 -6.84 -17.94 -4.45
CA ILE A 1063 -5.76 -16.96 -4.51
C ILE A 1063 -6.36 -15.60 -4.14
N TYR A 1064 -5.79 -14.95 -3.13
CA TYR A 1064 -6.20 -13.63 -2.65
C TYR A 1064 -5.07 -12.64 -2.90
N VAL A 1065 -5.34 -11.54 -3.59
CA VAL A 1065 -4.39 -10.47 -3.83
C VAL A 1065 -5.02 -9.16 -3.39
N GLN A 1066 -4.39 -8.44 -2.45
CA GLN A 1066 -4.90 -7.16 -1.98
C GLN A 1066 -3.77 -6.20 -1.61
N THR A 1067 -4.03 -4.90 -1.72
CA THR A 1067 -3.06 -3.87 -1.33
C THR A 1067 -3.00 -3.69 0.18
N MET A 1068 -1.80 -3.53 0.72
CA MET A 1068 -1.54 -3.25 2.14
C MET A 1068 -2.42 -2.09 2.63
N GLY A 1069 -3.06 -2.27 3.78
CA GLY A 1069 -3.96 -1.29 4.38
C GLY A 1069 -5.37 -1.25 3.78
N MET A 1070 -5.63 -1.92 2.64
CA MET A 1070 -6.99 -2.08 2.12
C MET A 1070 -7.69 -3.26 2.81
N ASN A 1071 -9.01 -3.18 2.99
CA ASN A 1071 -9.76 -4.28 3.59
C ASN A 1071 -9.72 -5.55 2.73
N LEU A 1072 -9.48 -6.70 3.36
CA LEU A 1072 -9.86 -8.02 2.83
C LEU A 1072 -11.38 -8.15 2.81
N GLY A 1073 -12.06 -7.46 3.73
CA GLY A 1073 -13.50 -7.37 3.89
C GLY A 1073 -13.95 -8.09 5.16
N ARG A 1074 -15.21 -8.52 5.19
CA ARG A 1074 -15.81 -9.19 6.35
C ARG A 1074 -15.74 -10.71 6.19
N LEU A 1075 -14.85 -11.35 6.92
CA LEU A 1075 -14.58 -12.78 6.89
C LEU A 1075 -15.40 -13.50 7.96
N LYS A 1076 -16.55 -14.07 7.60
CA LYS A 1076 -17.50 -14.73 8.54
C LYS A 1076 -17.75 -13.89 9.80
N GLY A 1077 -18.12 -12.63 9.58
CA GLY A 1077 -18.44 -11.69 10.64
C GLY A 1077 -17.27 -10.91 11.22
N HIS A 1078 -16.02 -11.32 10.95
CA HIS A 1078 -14.79 -10.65 11.39
C HIS A 1078 -14.29 -9.68 10.31
N ASP A 1079 -14.13 -8.40 10.64
CA ASP A 1079 -13.63 -7.41 9.69
C ASP A 1079 -12.10 -7.47 9.65
N ALA A 1080 -11.54 -7.72 8.46
CA ALA A 1080 -10.10 -7.93 8.28
C ALA A 1080 -9.51 -6.93 7.28
N VAL A 1081 -8.37 -6.35 7.67
CA VAL A 1081 -7.54 -5.50 6.83
C VAL A 1081 -6.45 -6.35 6.18
N CYS A 1082 -6.07 -6.03 4.95
CA CYS A 1082 -4.91 -6.65 4.33
C CYS A 1082 -3.65 -6.08 4.96
N ASP A 1083 -3.05 -6.87 5.83
CA ASP A 1083 -1.70 -6.66 6.32
C ASP A 1083 -0.90 -7.96 6.28
N TYR A 1084 0.27 -7.98 6.91
CA TYR A 1084 1.12 -9.16 6.93
C TYR A 1084 0.50 -10.39 7.62
N ASP A 1085 -0.56 -10.19 8.41
CA ASP A 1085 -1.31 -11.24 9.11
C ASP A 1085 -2.50 -11.76 8.27
N ALA A 1086 -2.71 -11.22 7.05
CA ALA A 1086 -3.84 -11.53 6.17
C ALA A 1086 -4.04 -13.03 5.89
N ALA A 1087 -2.97 -13.81 5.82
CA ALA A 1087 -3.06 -15.26 5.61
C ALA A 1087 -3.65 -15.99 6.82
N SER A 1088 -3.21 -15.61 8.00
CA SER A 1088 -3.72 -16.11 9.27
C SER A 1088 -5.19 -15.71 9.44
N GLU A 1089 -5.56 -14.50 9.03
CA GLU A 1089 -6.96 -14.04 9.03
C GLU A 1089 -7.84 -14.85 8.07
N VAL A 1090 -7.39 -15.07 6.83
CA VAL A 1090 -8.11 -15.92 5.87
C VAL A 1090 -8.28 -17.34 6.42
N GLN A 1091 -7.23 -17.93 7.00
CA GLN A 1091 -7.31 -19.28 7.55
C GLN A 1091 -8.23 -19.36 8.76
N SER A 1092 -8.04 -18.50 9.75
CA SER A 1092 -8.75 -18.55 11.04
C SER A 1092 -10.21 -18.12 10.94
N SER A 1093 -10.50 -17.11 10.12
CA SER A 1093 -11.86 -16.56 9.96
C SER A 1093 -12.66 -17.29 8.88
N MET A 1094 -12.07 -17.65 7.74
CA MET A 1094 -12.80 -18.30 6.63
C MET A 1094 -12.67 -19.83 6.62
N GLY A 1095 -11.56 -20.37 7.12
CA GLY A 1095 -11.24 -21.80 7.07
C GLY A 1095 -10.41 -22.24 5.86
N ASP A 1096 -10.00 -21.32 4.97
CA ASP A 1096 -9.23 -21.64 3.76
C ASP A 1096 -7.75 -21.88 4.10
N SER A 1097 -7.47 -23.10 4.59
CA SER A 1097 -6.12 -23.50 5.00
C SER A 1097 -5.15 -23.71 3.83
N ASN A 1098 -5.65 -23.72 2.60
CA ASN A 1098 -4.86 -23.92 1.39
C ASN A 1098 -4.79 -22.65 0.53
N ALA A 1099 -5.07 -21.48 1.12
CA ALA A 1099 -5.05 -20.21 0.41
C ALA A 1099 -3.63 -19.82 -0.07
N VAL A 1100 -3.57 -19.17 -1.24
CA VAL A 1100 -2.40 -18.38 -1.64
C VAL A 1100 -2.75 -16.91 -1.38
N VAL A 1101 -2.05 -16.26 -0.47
CA VAL A 1101 -2.32 -14.84 -0.15
C VAL A 1101 -1.13 -13.99 -0.58
N ILE A 1102 -1.43 -12.95 -1.35
CA ILE A 1102 -0.48 -11.99 -1.91
C ILE A 1102 -0.85 -10.59 -1.41
N ILE A 1103 0.13 -9.89 -0.84
CA ILE A 1103 -0.02 -8.50 -0.43
C ILE A 1103 0.73 -7.62 -1.44
N ILE A 1104 0.09 -6.53 -1.88
CA ILE A 1104 0.74 -5.47 -2.64
C ILE A 1104 1.01 -4.34 -1.67
N ASP A 1105 2.24 -4.21 -1.17
CA ASP A 1105 2.62 -3.10 -0.32
C ASP A 1105 3.17 -1.95 -1.19
N PRO A 1106 2.55 -0.76 -1.24
CA PRO A 1106 3.03 0.35 -2.09
C PRO A 1106 4.44 0.85 -1.73
N ALA A 1107 4.93 0.56 -0.52
CA ALA A 1107 6.28 0.91 -0.09
C ALA A 1107 7.31 -0.16 -0.48
N LEU A 1108 6.88 -1.33 -0.95
CA LEU A 1108 7.70 -2.50 -1.27
C LEU A 1108 7.25 -3.10 -2.63
N GLU A 1109 7.83 -4.22 -3.08
CA GLU A 1109 7.14 -5.01 -4.12
C GLU A 1109 6.24 -6.09 -3.51
N PRO A 1110 5.30 -6.65 -4.28
CA PRO A 1110 4.33 -7.61 -3.77
C PRO A 1110 4.96 -8.84 -3.12
N VAL A 1111 4.26 -9.39 -2.12
CA VAL A 1111 4.76 -10.46 -1.25
C VAL A 1111 3.77 -11.62 -1.21
N VAL A 1112 4.27 -12.87 -1.28
CA VAL A 1112 3.47 -14.07 -0.97
C VAL A 1112 3.67 -14.43 0.49
N ILE A 1113 2.60 -14.43 1.28
CA ILE A 1113 2.62 -14.71 2.72
C ILE A 1113 2.13 -16.13 3.08
N ASN A 1114 1.45 -16.84 2.15
CA ASN A 1114 1.05 -18.24 2.35
C ASN A 1114 1.09 -19.05 1.02
N LYS A 1115 1.46 -20.34 1.09
CA LYS A 1115 1.61 -21.26 -0.05
C LYS A 1115 1.02 -22.65 0.27
N PRO A 1116 0.60 -23.43 -0.74
CA PRO A 1116 0.06 -24.77 -0.52
C PRO A 1116 1.12 -25.71 0.05
N ALA A 1117 0.84 -26.37 1.18
CA ALA A 1117 1.65 -27.46 1.69
C ALA A 1117 1.29 -28.78 0.99
N GLY A 1118 2.27 -29.50 0.42
CA GLY A 1118 2.06 -30.90 -0.02
C GLY A 1118 2.47 -31.27 -1.44
N LEU A 1119 3.06 -30.37 -2.24
CA LEU A 1119 3.79 -30.79 -3.44
C LEU A 1119 5.22 -31.09 -3.03
N ALA A 1120 5.60 -32.36 -3.13
CA ALA A 1120 6.89 -32.85 -2.66
C ALA A 1120 8.03 -31.92 -3.11
N PRO A 1121 8.92 -31.48 -2.21
CA PRO A 1121 10.16 -30.88 -2.65
C PRO A 1121 10.82 -31.90 -3.57
N ALA A 1122 11.25 -31.46 -4.76
CA ALA A 1122 12.22 -32.22 -5.51
C ALA A 1122 13.43 -32.38 -4.59
N ARG A 1123 13.54 -33.56 -3.97
CA ARG A 1123 14.72 -33.96 -3.23
C ARG A 1123 15.90 -33.81 -4.17
N LEU A 1124 16.80 -32.89 -3.84
CA LEU A 1124 18.17 -32.94 -4.30
C LEU A 1124 19.09 -33.07 -3.07
N PRO A 1125 20.22 -33.78 -3.23
CA PRO A 1125 20.84 -34.63 -2.21
C PRO A 1125 21.43 -33.90 -1.01
#